data_AF-A0A6P5ZW48-F1
#
_entry.id   AF-A0A6P5ZW48-F1
#
_cell.length_a   1.000
_cell.length_b   1.000
_cell.length_c   1.000
_cell.angle_alpha   90.00
_cell.angle_beta   90.00
_cell.angle_gamma   90.00
#
_symmetry.space_group_name_H-M   'P 1'
#
loop_
_entity.id
_entity.type
_entity.pdbx_description
1 polymer ?
#
loop_
_entity_poly.entity_id
_entity_poly.type
_entity_poly.pdbx_seq_one_letter_code
_entity_poly.pdbx_strand_id
1 'polypeptide(L)'
;MDYMLQLKKSFRTMVHAGRRSLARELQSHRDIDAKNKAELKRLKGELESAVVELQESNCKLATLKAERDAAKGAFFPVLNLGGKHVAGEKVKDKHRDLQEMESSLKELLGQASSRLTELKGLHEERIKILQQLSNLQNTLKSVKSISSSQVYLLVRDQLEKSKSEVFRYQDLFEKLQVEKDNLVWKEKELSIKNDIADIFRRSSAVSDFRASHLGAEIQRQIDERKRIEVKLEEASREPGRKEIIAEFKRLLSSFPEEMSSMQSQLGKYKEAAVDIHSLRADVQSLSSILDRKAKECENLSVRSADQFAEINKLQAMVQDLKDSDVELKLILEMYRREFTDSRDVLEARDSEYKAWTHVQSLKSCLDEQNLELRVKTANEAEAISQQRLAAAEAEIAELRQKLEASKRDKARLSDALKSKNEENEAYLSEIESIGQAYDDMQTQNQQLLQQITERDDYNIKLVLEGVRSKQLHDALTFEKHTMEKEIQQASASLEFYEMKAARIEDQLRVCSDQVHKLSEERFQYSVSLENTQKRLSDLRRSSHQARESLEDSQSKIEKSRVALVELQIELEREMFSKKRIEEELEVVRRKVLRLRAEIEGSSILERLQKELREYKEILKCGICLDRPKEVVITKCYHLFCNPCVQKITDSRHRKCPVCAASFGANDVKPVYI
;
A
#
# COMPACT_ATOMS: atom_id res chain seq x y z
N MET A 1 -15.28 -13.95 29.33
CA MET A 1 -16.63 -13.32 29.33
C MET A 1 -16.83 -12.41 30.56
N ASP A 2 -16.12 -12.72 31.63
CA ASP A 2 -16.31 -12.26 33.01
C ASP A 2 -16.05 -10.77 33.22
N TYR A 3 -15.13 -10.17 32.45
CA TYR A 3 -14.86 -8.73 32.49
C TYR A 3 -16.12 -7.90 32.20
N MET A 4 -16.95 -8.33 31.24
CA MET A 4 -18.26 -7.71 30.96
C MET A 4 -19.26 -7.92 32.09
N LEU A 5 -19.23 -9.08 32.76
CA LEU A 5 -20.08 -9.37 33.91
C LEU A 5 -19.69 -8.53 35.13
N GLN A 6 -18.39 -8.30 35.31
CA GLN A 6 -17.78 -7.51 36.38
C GLN A 6 -18.02 -6.01 36.17
N LEU A 7 -17.89 -5.50 34.94
CA LEU A 7 -18.36 -4.17 34.53
C LEU A 7 -19.85 -3.99 34.80
N LYS A 8 -20.70 -4.96 34.42
CA LYS A 8 -22.16 -4.90 34.61
C LYS A 8 -22.55 -4.94 36.09
N LYS A 9 -21.82 -5.68 36.93
CA LYS A 9 -21.92 -5.60 38.41
C LYS A 9 -21.50 -4.23 38.93
N SER A 10 -20.31 -3.74 38.54
CA SER A 10 -19.77 -2.45 38.99
C SER A 10 -20.72 -1.29 38.66
N PHE A 11 -21.20 -1.21 37.42
CA PHE A 11 -22.18 -0.22 36.98
C PHE A 11 -23.49 -0.31 37.77
N ARG A 12 -24.02 -1.52 38.00
CA ARG A 12 -25.25 -1.70 38.80
C ARG A 12 -25.06 -1.26 40.26
N THR A 13 -23.90 -1.52 40.86
CA THR A 13 -23.53 -1.06 42.21
C THR A 13 -23.37 0.46 42.25
N MET A 14 -22.72 1.07 41.25
CA MET A 14 -22.56 2.51 41.09
C MET A 14 -23.92 3.21 40.97
N VAL A 15 -24.84 2.70 40.17
CA VAL A 15 -26.21 3.22 40.04
C VAL A 15 -26.99 3.08 41.36
N HIS A 16 -26.84 1.97 42.11
CA HIS A 16 -27.45 1.82 43.44
C HIS A 16 -26.82 2.71 44.51
N ALA A 17 -25.53 3.06 44.40
CA ALA A 17 -24.86 4.03 45.26
C ALA A 17 -25.35 5.45 44.94
N GLY A 18 -25.36 5.83 43.65
CA GLY A 18 -25.90 7.12 43.19
C GLY A 18 -27.35 7.34 43.60
N ARG A 19 -28.24 6.35 43.39
CA ARG A 19 -29.63 6.41 43.87
C ARG A 19 -29.73 6.56 45.39
N ARG A 20 -28.85 5.93 46.19
CA ARG A 20 -28.79 6.12 47.66
C ARG A 20 -28.10 7.43 48.09
N SER A 21 -27.31 8.08 47.24
CA SER A 21 -26.86 9.45 47.48
C SER A 21 -27.99 10.43 47.21
N LEU A 22 -28.60 10.35 46.02
CA LEU A 22 -29.72 11.20 45.61
C LEU A 22 -30.91 11.12 46.58
N ALA A 23 -31.25 9.92 47.08
CA ALA A 23 -32.31 9.77 48.07
C ALA A 23 -32.00 10.44 49.42
N ARG A 24 -30.71 10.48 49.83
CA ARG A 24 -30.27 11.17 51.06
C ARG A 24 -30.17 12.69 50.86
N GLU A 25 -29.71 13.15 49.70
CA GLU A 25 -29.75 14.57 49.32
C GLU A 25 -31.21 15.07 49.26
N LEU A 26 -32.12 14.34 48.62
CA LEU A 26 -33.55 14.64 48.58
C LEU A 26 -34.22 14.65 49.96
N GLN A 27 -33.84 13.74 50.86
CA GLN A 27 -34.36 13.76 52.23
C GLN A 27 -33.82 14.95 53.01
N SER A 28 -32.51 15.23 52.93
CA SER A 28 -31.91 16.42 53.55
C SER A 28 -32.55 17.73 53.06
N HIS A 29 -32.86 17.84 51.76
CA HIS A 29 -33.62 18.98 51.23
C HIS A 29 -35.03 19.09 51.82
N ARG A 30 -35.74 17.97 52.04
CA ARG A 30 -37.06 17.96 52.69
C ARG A 30 -36.99 18.35 54.16
N ASP A 31 -35.99 17.86 54.89
CA ASP A 31 -35.80 18.16 56.30
C ASP A 31 -35.44 19.65 56.51
N ILE A 32 -34.62 20.19 55.61
CA ILE A 32 -34.26 21.63 55.57
C ILE A 32 -35.48 22.48 55.18
N ASP A 33 -36.24 22.13 54.14
CA ASP A 33 -37.47 22.81 53.74
C ASP A 33 -38.52 22.82 54.88
N ALA A 34 -38.69 21.69 55.58
CA ALA A 34 -39.56 21.60 56.75
C ALA A 34 -39.09 22.53 57.89
N LYS A 35 -37.78 22.57 58.18
CA LYS A 35 -37.21 23.49 59.18
C LYS A 35 -37.41 24.96 58.78
N ASN A 36 -37.17 25.33 57.52
CA ASN A 36 -37.39 26.69 57.03
C ASN A 36 -38.87 27.09 57.09
N LYS A 37 -39.79 26.17 56.79
CA LYS A 37 -41.24 26.41 56.91
C LYS A 37 -41.70 26.56 58.36
N ALA A 38 -41.06 25.87 59.30
CA ALA A 38 -41.28 26.08 60.74
C ALA A 38 -40.75 27.45 61.20
N GLU A 39 -39.54 27.83 60.75
CA GLU A 39 -38.93 29.13 61.06
C GLU A 39 -39.72 30.32 60.49
N LEU A 40 -40.18 30.22 59.23
CA LEU A 40 -41.07 31.20 58.60
C LEU A 40 -42.43 31.29 59.32
N LYS A 41 -42.99 30.17 59.81
CA LYS A 41 -44.19 30.18 60.64
C LYS A 41 -43.95 30.87 61.99
N ARG A 42 -42.78 30.65 62.62
CA ARG A 42 -42.41 31.31 63.88
C ARG A 42 -42.29 32.82 63.69
N LEU A 43 -41.50 33.28 62.72
CA LEU A 43 -41.33 34.70 62.38
C LEU A 43 -42.65 35.37 61.96
N LYS A 44 -43.54 34.64 61.28
CA LYS A 44 -44.90 35.12 60.97
C LYS A 44 -45.74 35.30 62.23
N GLY A 45 -45.69 34.35 63.18
CA GLY A 45 -46.35 34.46 64.47
C GLY A 45 -45.81 35.58 65.36
N GLU A 46 -44.47 35.78 65.37
CA GLU A 46 -43.81 36.92 66.04
C GLU A 46 -44.30 38.26 65.47
N LEU A 47 -44.40 38.38 64.14
CA LEU A 47 -44.95 39.57 63.47
C LEU A 47 -46.45 39.76 63.74
N GLU A 48 -47.23 38.67 63.76
CA GLU A 48 -48.67 38.72 64.07
C GLU A 48 -48.91 39.15 65.53
N SER A 49 -48.08 38.70 66.48
CA SER A 49 -48.10 39.18 67.88
C SER A 49 -47.83 40.68 67.96
N ALA A 50 -46.73 41.16 67.37
CA ALA A 50 -46.37 42.58 67.39
C ALA A 50 -47.44 43.48 66.73
N VAL A 51 -48.17 42.98 65.72
CA VAL A 51 -49.30 43.69 65.10
C VAL A 51 -50.53 43.69 66.02
N VAL A 52 -50.82 42.60 66.72
CA VAL A 52 -51.92 42.53 67.72
C VAL A 52 -51.61 43.41 68.93
N GLU A 53 -50.38 43.42 69.44
CA GLU A 53 -49.93 44.31 70.52
C GLU A 53 -50.07 45.79 70.13
N LEU A 54 -49.70 46.14 68.88
CA LEU A 54 -49.92 47.48 68.33
C LEU A 54 -51.41 47.82 68.20
N GLN A 55 -52.26 46.87 67.79
CA GLN A 55 -53.72 47.06 67.74
C GLN A 55 -54.31 47.24 69.14
N GLU A 56 -53.90 46.45 70.12
CA GLU A 56 -54.36 46.54 71.51
C GLU A 56 -53.95 47.88 72.15
N SER A 57 -52.71 48.33 71.93
CA SER A 57 -52.25 49.67 72.34
C SER A 57 -53.08 50.78 71.70
N ASN A 58 -53.38 50.70 70.39
CA ASN A 58 -54.28 51.63 69.72
C ASN A 58 -55.72 51.57 70.26
N CYS A 59 -56.23 50.40 70.63
CA CYS A 59 -57.54 50.24 71.27
C CYS A 59 -57.58 50.87 72.67
N LYS A 60 -56.56 50.66 73.51
CA LYS A 60 -56.42 51.33 74.82
C LYS A 60 -56.43 52.86 74.68
N LEU A 61 -55.64 53.38 73.73
CA LEU A 61 -55.63 54.82 73.40
C LEU A 61 -56.99 55.32 72.86
N ALA A 62 -57.75 54.48 72.13
CA ALA A 62 -59.09 54.82 71.66
C ALA A 62 -60.12 54.85 72.81
N THR A 63 -60.05 53.92 73.77
CA THR A 63 -60.89 53.91 74.98
C THR A 63 -60.62 55.15 75.84
N LEU A 64 -59.36 55.48 76.14
CA LEU A 64 -58.99 56.70 76.88
C LEU A 64 -59.47 57.98 76.16
N LYS A 65 -59.45 58.00 74.82
CA LYS A 65 -60.03 59.09 74.02
C LYS A 65 -61.55 59.16 74.14
N ALA A 66 -62.25 58.02 74.12
CA ALA A 66 -63.71 57.95 74.28
C ALA A 66 -64.13 58.40 75.69
N GLU A 67 -63.42 58.00 76.74
CA GLU A 67 -63.62 58.49 78.11
C GLU A 67 -63.43 60.01 78.20
N ARG A 68 -62.36 60.55 77.60
CA ARG A 68 -62.12 61.99 77.53
C ARG A 68 -63.26 62.73 76.83
N ASP A 69 -63.73 62.21 75.70
CA ASP A 69 -64.76 62.87 74.89
C ASP A 69 -66.17 62.71 75.49
N ALA A 70 -66.43 61.65 76.28
CA ALA A 70 -67.60 61.57 77.16
C ALA A 70 -67.53 62.55 78.33
N ALA A 71 -66.38 62.67 79.00
CA ALA A 71 -66.16 63.59 80.13
C ALA A 71 -66.32 65.07 79.74
N LYS A 72 -66.18 65.44 78.45
CA LYS A 72 -66.48 66.79 77.94
C LYS A 72 -67.98 67.17 78.06
N GLY A 73 -68.88 66.19 78.13
CA GLY A 73 -70.32 66.43 78.27
C GLY A 73 -70.78 66.69 79.71
N ALA A 74 -69.94 66.40 80.71
CA ALA A 74 -70.29 66.55 82.12
C ALA A 74 -70.21 68.01 82.58
N PHE A 75 -71.37 68.67 82.69
CA PHE A 75 -71.47 69.99 83.30
C PHE A 75 -71.24 69.91 84.82
N PHE A 76 -70.18 70.57 85.32
CA PHE A 76 -70.01 70.81 86.75
C PHE A 76 -71.00 71.89 87.22
N PRO A 77 -71.66 71.72 88.39
CA PRO A 77 -72.52 72.76 88.96
C PRO A 77 -71.74 74.05 89.26
N VAL A 78 -72.09 75.14 88.58
CA VAL A 78 -71.54 76.47 88.87
C VAL A 78 -72.30 77.08 90.04
N LEU A 79 -71.61 77.33 91.15
CA LEU A 79 -72.17 78.06 92.29
C LEU A 79 -72.28 79.55 91.97
N ASN A 80 -73.41 79.95 91.38
CA ASN A 80 -73.80 81.36 91.26
C ASN A 80 -74.03 81.96 92.66
N LEU A 81 -73.01 82.63 93.21
CA LEU A 81 -73.09 83.40 94.45
C LEU A 81 -73.82 84.74 94.24
N GLY A 82 -75.10 84.66 93.85
CA GLY A 82 -75.98 85.80 93.60
C GLY A 82 -77.38 85.57 94.17
N GLY A 83 -77.59 85.87 95.46
CA GLY A 83 -78.88 85.71 96.14
C GLY A 83 -78.96 86.52 97.43
N LYS A 84 -80.14 87.08 97.74
CA LYS A 84 -80.36 87.95 98.92
C LYS A 84 -80.45 87.16 100.23
N HIS A 85 -80.23 87.87 101.34
CA HIS A 85 -80.33 87.35 102.71
C HIS A 85 -81.68 86.66 103.02
N VAL A 86 -81.58 85.48 103.64
CA VAL A 86 -82.38 85.10 104.83
C VAL A 86 -81.39 84.47 105.82
N ALA A 87 -81.58 84.70 107.12
CA ALA A 87 -80.73 84.15 108.17
C ALA A 87 -81.38 82.92 108.83
N GLY A 88 -80.58 81.90 109.12
CA GLY A 88 -81.04 80.66 109.76
C GLY A 88 -80.01 79.54 109.59
N GLU A 89 -79.73 78.87 110.70
CA GLU A 89 -78.90 77.66 110.90
C GLU A 89 -78.35 76.91 109.68
N LYS A 90 -77.00 76.89 109.57
CA LYS A 90 -76.10 75.72 109.28
C LYS A 90 -74.80 76.15 108.57
N VAL A 91 -73.88 76.74 109.34
CA VAL A 91 -72.52 77.04 108.84
C VAL A 91 -71.64 75.77 108.74
N LYS A 92 -71.97 74.72 109.51
CA LYS A 92 -71.19 73.46 109.55
C LYS A 92 -71.33 72.60 108.29
N ASP A 93 -72.51 72.52 107.67
CA ASP A 93 -72.68 71.76 106.42
C ASP A 93 -71.83 72.39 105.32
N LYS A 94 -71.97 73.70 105.05
CA LYS A 94 -71.22 74.40 103.99
C LYS A 94 -69.69 74.24 104.07
N HIS A 95 -69.11 74.16 105.27
CA HIS A 95 -67.67 73.93 105.40
C HIS A 95 -67.29 72.47 105.09
N ARG A 96 -68.12 71.51 105.49
CA ARG A 96 -67.97 70.10 105.13
C ARG A 96 -68.19 69.89 103.62
N ASP A 97 -69.21 70.50 103.03
CA ASP A 97 -69.49 70.45 101.59
C ASP A 97 -68.28 70.98 100.78
N LEU A 98 -67.67 72.09 101.24
CA LEU A 98 -66.43 72.62 100.65
C LEU A 98 -65.27 71.63 100.80
N GLN A 99 -65.07 71.04 101.97
CA GLN A 99 -63.98 70.08 102.24
C GLN A 99 -64.18 68.76 101.46
N GLU A 100 -65.42 68.35 101.22
CA GLU A 100 -65.82 67.19 100.42
C GLU A 100 -65.63 67.48 98.91
N MET A 101 -65.93 68.70 98.45
CA MET A 101 -65.59 69.17 97.10
C MET A 101 -64.08 69.36 96.88
N GLU A 102 -63.32 69.88 97.85
CA GLU A 102 -61.86 69.96 97.78
C GLU A 102 -61.23 68.57 97.71
N SER A 103 -61.75 67.62 98.49
CA SER A 103 -61.33 66.21 98.45
C SER A 103 -61.64 65.58 97.09
N SER A 104 -62.85 65.79 96.57
CA SER A 104 -63.28 65.31 95.24
C SER A 104 -62.44 65.92 94.11
N LEU A 105 -62.13 67.22 94.19
CA LEU A 105 -61.28 67.92 93.22
C LEU A 105 -59.84 67.41 93.29
N LYS A 106 -59.31 67.14 94.48
CA LYS A 106 -57.99 66.54 94.69
C LYS A 106 -57.92 65.11 94.15
N GLU A 107 -58.99 64.32 94.32
CA GLU A 107 -59.10 62.98 93.74
C GLU A 107 -59.15 63.04 92.20
N LEU A 108 -60.00 63.89 91.62
CA LEU A 108 -60.10 64.09 90.17
C LEU A 108 -58.77 64.56 89.55
N LEU A 109 -58.01 65.43 90.24
CA LEU A 109 -56.65 65.79 89.82
C LEU A 109 -55.68 64.61 89.89
N GLY A 110 -55.79 63.76 90.91
CA GLY A 110 -55.02 62.50 91.03
C GLY A 110 -55.34 61.53 89.89
N GLN A 111 -56.62 61.28 89.62
CA GLN A 111 -57.09 60.44 88.50
C GLN A 111 -56.63 60.98 87.14
N ALA A 112 -56.69 62.31 86.94
CA ALA A 112 -56.20 62.96 85.72
C ALA A 112 -54.66 62.85 85.56
N SER A 113 -53.92 62.93 86.67
CA SER A 113 -52.47 62.71 86.68
C SER A 113 -52.12 61.26 86.32
N SER A 114 -52.84 60.29 86.91
CA SER A 114 -52.66 58.85 86.62
C SER A 114 -52.93 58.50 85.16
N ARG A 115 -54.05 58.97 84.59
CA ARG A 115 -54.36 58.82 83.16
C ARG A 115 -53.30 59.47 82.26
N LEU A 116 -52.69 60.58 82.66
CA LEU A 116 -51.60 61.21 81.91
C LEU A 116 -50.30 60.39 81.94
N THR A 117 -49.98 59.73 83.06
CA THR A 117 -48.84 58.79 83.11
C THR A 117 -49.07 57.52 82.28
N GLU A 118 -50.29 56.99 82.28
CA GLU A 118 -50.68 55.85 81.43
C GLU A 118 -50.59 56.19 79.94
N LEU A 119 -51.13 57.36 79.53
CA LEU A 119 -51.06 57.85 78.15
C LEU A 119 -49.61 58.02 77.66
N LYS A 120 -48.68 58.41 78.54
CA LYS A 120 -47.23 58.49 78.22
C LYS A 120 -46.62 57.10 78.04
N GLY A 121 -46.94 56.14 78.91
CA GLY A 121 -46.45 54.76 78.81
C GLY A 121 -46.85 54.11 77.48
N LEU A 122 -48.14 54.18 77.13
CA LEU A 122 -48.66 53.65 75.85
C LEU A 122 -48.00 54.30 74.62
N HIS A 123 -47.62 55.58 74.70
CA HIS A 123 -46.91 56.28 73.63
C HIS A 123 -45.45 55.80 73.50
N GLU A 124 -44.73 55.59 74.61
CA GLU A 124 -43.38 55.01 74.59
C GLU A 124 -43.37 53.56 74.10
N GLU A 125 -44.36 52.74 74.48
CA GLU A 125 -44.54 51.38 73.98
C GLU A 125 -44.74 51.37 72.46
N ARG A 126 -45.61 52.26 71.95
CA ARG A 126 -45.86 52.37 70.51
C ARG A 126 -44.62 52.81 69.73
N ILE A 127 -43.74 53.63 70.30
CA ILE A 127 -42.42 53.95 69.72
C ILE A 127 -41.51 52.71 69.69
N LYS A 128 -41.45 51.91 70.76
CA LYS A 128 -40.63 50.68 70.83
C LYS A 128 -41.09 49.64 69.79
N ILE A 129 -42.40 49.45 69.61
CA ILE A 129 -42.96 48.54 68.61
C ILE A 129 -42.60 48.98 67.18
N LEU A 130 -42.67 50.28 66.87
CA LEU A 130 -42.24 50.81 65.56
C LEU A 130 -40.75 50.54 65.27
N GLN A 131 -39.89 50.66 66.29
CA GLN A 131 -38.46 50.33 66.17
C GLN A 131 -38.23 48.82 65.93
N GLN A 132 -38.96 47.95 66.63
CA GLN A 132 -38.88 46.49 66.46
C GLN A 132 -39.33 46.05 65.05
N LEU A 133 -40.46 46.57 64.57
CA LEU A 133 -40.97 46.29 63.21
C LEU A 133 -39.98 46.72 62.12
N SER A 134 -39.30 47.87 62.30
CA SER A 134 -38.21 48.32 61.41
C SER A 134 -37.05 47.32 61.37
N ASN A 135 -36.53 46.93 62.53
CA ASN A 135 -35.39 46.03 62.64
C ASN A 135 -35.67 44.66 61.99
N LEU A 136 -36.87 44.10 62.22
CA LEU A 136 -37.34 42.89 61.56
C LEU A 136 -37.43 43.06 60.04
N GLN A 137 -38.01 44.18 59.57
CA GLN A 137 -38.14 44.47 58.15
C GLN A 137 -36.79 44.62 57.43
N ASN A 138 -35.80 45.25 58.06
CA ASN A 138 -34.46 45.39 57.48
C ASN A 138 -33.71 44.05 57.47
N THR A 139 -33.81 43.28 58.54
CA THR A 139 -33.22 41.94 58.64
C THR A 139 -33.75 41.02 57.54
N LEU A 140 -35.07 40.99 57.34
CA LEU A 140 -35.74 40.12 56.36
C LEU A 140 -35.52 40.55 54.89
N LYS A 141 -35.40 41.86 54.63
CA LYS A 141 -35.22 42.43 53.27
C LYS A 141 -33.75 42.72 52.92
N SER A 142 -32.79 42.28 53.74
CA SER A 142 -31.36 42.45 53.50
C SER A 142 -30.80 41.32 52.62
N VAL A 143 -30.16 41.69 51.51
CA VAL A 143 -29.53 40.74 50.58
C VAL A 143 -28.33 40.04 51.24
N LYS A 144 -27.69 40.66 52.25
CA LYS A 144 -26.68 39.99 53.07
C LYS A 144 -27.29 38.85 53.87
N SER A 145 -28.42 39.07 54.56
CA SER A 145 -29.13 38.02 55.31
C SER A 145 -29.55 36.84 54.42
N ILE A 146 -30.03 37.14 53.20
CA ILE A 146 -30.44 36.13 52.22
C ILE A 146 -29.24 35.32 51.71
N SER A 147 -28.12 35.97 51.37
CA SER A 147 -26.91 35.29 50.86
C SER A 147 -26.09 34.58 51.95
N SER A 148 -26.23 34.97 53.22
CA SER A 148 -25.73 34.20 54.37
C SER A 148 -26.66 33.09 54.85
N SER A 149 -27.85 32.93 54.26
CA SER A 149 -28.80 31.88 54.68
C SER A 149 -28.30 30.48 54.33
N GLN A 150 -28.51 29.51 55.22
CA GLN A 150 -28.07 28.12 55.03
C GLN A 150 -28.63 27.51 53.73
N VAL A 151 -29.82 27.94 53.29
CA VAL A 151 -30.46 27.49 52.04
C VAL A 151 -29.69 28.00 50.82
N TYR A 152 -29.33 29.29 50.81
CA TYR A 152 -28.57 29.88 49.72
C TYR A 152 -27.16 29.26 49.62
N LEU A 153 -26.49 29.07 50.76
CA LEU A 153 -25.19 28.40 50.84
C LEU A 153 -25.27 26.96 50.32
N LEU A 154 -26.26 26.16 50.74
CA LEU A 154 -26.44 24.79 50.27
C LEU A 154 -26.67 24.73 48.75
N VAL A 155 -27.50 25.61 48.19
CA VAL A 155 -27.77 25.66 46.74
C VAL A 155 -26.53 26.10 45.95
N ARG A 156 -25.76 27.07 46.47
CA ARG A 156 -24.47 27.49 45.89
C ARG A 156 -23.47 26.31 45.87
N ASP A 157 -23.38 25.55 46.95
CA ASP A 157 -22.41 24.46 47.08
C ASP A 157 -22.81 23.24 46.23
N GLN A 158 -24.12 22.96 46.13
CA GLN A 158 -24.67 21.97 45.19
C GLN A 158 -24.38 22.38 43.72
N LEU A 159 -24.47 23.67 43.39
CA LEU A 159 -24.13 24.21 42.06
C LEU A 159 -22.63 24.10 41.77
N GLU A 160 -21.76 24.38 42.74
CA GLU A 160 -20.29 24.29 42.54
C GLU A 160 -19.82 22.83 42.41
N LYS A 161 -20.42 21.90 43.17
CA LYS A 161 -20.28 20.45 42.96
C LYS A 161 -20.71 20.07 41.55
N SER A 162 -21.86 20.54 41.09
CA SER A 162 -22.39 20.24 39.75
C SER A 162 -21.47 20.75 38.62
N LYS A 163 -20.94 21.98 38.72
CA LYS A 163 -19.91 22.49 37.78
C LYS A 163 -18.66 21.62 37.79
N SER A 164 -18.18 21.25 38.98
CA SER A 164 -16.98 20.42 39.15
C SER A 164 -17.14 19.04 38.52
N GLU A 165 -18.32 18.44 38.62
CA GLU A 165 -18.66 17.21 37.92
C GLU A 165 -18.70 17.40 36.38
N VAL A 166 -19.28 18.51 35.88
CA VAL A 166 -19.29 18.84 34.44
C VAL A 166 -17.87 19.02 33.89
N PHE A 167 -16.99 19.79 34.55
CA PHE A 167 -15.59 19.92 34.13
C PHE A 167 -14.88 18.57 34.10
N ARG A 168 -15.08 17.71 35.11
CA ARG A 168 -14.48 16.36 35.14
C ARG A 168 -14.99 15.46 33.99
N TYR A 169 -16.23 15.64 33.52
CA TYR A 169 -16.72 14.95 32.32
C TYR A 169 -16.15 15.55 31.03
N GLN A 170 -15.95 16.87 30.96
CA GLN A 170 -15.32 17.55 29.83
C GLN A 170 -13.84 17.11 29.69
N ASP A 171 -13.06 17.12 30.76
CA ASP A 171 -11.68 16.59 30.81
C ASP A 171 -11.57 15.15 30.27
N LEU A 172 -12.57 14.32 30.58
CA LEU A 172 -12.62 12.93 30.15
C LEU A 172 -13.01 12.81 28.66
N PHE A 173 -13.94 13.65 28.19
CA PHE A 173 -14.33 13.71 26.79
C PHE A 173 -13.16 14.18 25.90
N GLU A 174 -12.45 15.24 26.31
CA GLU A 174 -11.29 15.75 25.58
C GLU A 174 -10.16 14.70 25.49
N LYS A 175 -9.90 13.96 26.58
CA LYS A 175 -8.95 12.83 26.58
C LYS A 175 -9.38 11.71 25.62
N LEU A 176 -10.64 11.27 25.67
CA LEU A 176 -11.17 10.24 24.77
C LEU A 176 -11.16 10.69 23.30
N GLN A 177 -11.37 11.98 23.02
CA GLN A 177 -11.27 12.53 21.67
C GLN A 177 -9.82 12.50 21.17
N VAL A 178 -8.85 12.90 22.00
CA VAL A 178 -7.41 12.78 21.69
C VAL A 178 -6.99 11.32 21.50
N GLU A 179 -7.48 10.38 22.31
CA GLU A 179 -7.23 8.94 22.11
C GLU A 179 -7.80 8.43 20.77
N LYS A 180 -9.05 8.81 20.44
CA LYS A 180 -9.70 8.47 19.16
C LYS A 180 -8.92 9.01 17.96
N ASP A 181 -8.48 10.26 18.00
CA ASP A 181 -7.72 10.89 16.91
C ASP A 181 -6.30 10.27 16.78
N ASN A 182 -5.64 9.92 17.89
CA ASN A 182 -4.39 9.17 17.89
C ASN A 182 -4.54 7.75 17.31
N LEU A 183 -5.66 7.07 17.55
CA LEU A 183 -5.94 5.76 16.95
C LEU A 183 -6.12 5.86 15.43
N VAL A 184 -6.86 6.85 14.94
CA VAL A 184 -7.02 7.12 13.51
C VAL A 184 -5.68 7.45 12.83
N TRP A 185 -4.77 8.16 13.49
CA TRP A 185 -3.42 8.37 12.95
C TRP A 185 -2.58 7.10 12.90
N LYS A 186 -2.62 6.25 13.95
CA LYS A 186 -1.94 4.95 13.96
C LYS A 186 -2.49 3.99 12.90
N GLU A 187 -3.78 4.01 12.63
CA GLU A 187 -4.40 3.21 11.56
C GLU A 187 -3.85 3.59 10.17
N LYS A 188 -3.75 4.89 9.87
CA LYS A 188 -3.11 5.38 8.62
C LYS A 188 -1.64 5.00 8.55
N GLU A 189 -0.89 5.19 9.64
CA GLU A 189 0.53 4.84 9.75
C GLU A 189 0.76 3.34 9.45
N LEU A 190 -0.08 2.46 10.01
CA LEU A 190 -0.05 1.03 9.77
C LEU A 190 -0.47 0.67 8.33
N SER A 191 -1.39 1.41 7.72
CA SER A 191 -1.77 1.24 6.31
C SER A 191 -0.59 1.51 5.37
N ILE A 192 0.06 2.68 5.52
CA ILE A 192 1.26 3.06 4.75
C ILE A 192 2.37 2.01 4.95
N LYS A 193 2.62 1.61 6.21
CA LYS A 193 3.63 0.58 6.54
C LYS A 193 3.32 -0.78 5.91
N ASN A 194 2.05 -1.17 5.75
CA ASN A 194 1.70 -2.42 5.09
C ASN A 194 1.84 -2.35 3.55
N ASP A 195 1.57 -1.20 2.93
CA ASP A 195 1.89 -0.98 1.51
C ASP A 195 3.41 -1.07 1.25
N ILE A 196 4.22 -0.45 2.11
CA ILE A 196 5.68 -0.56 2.07
C ILE A 196 6.14 -2.02 2.30
N ALA A 197 5.51 -2.75 3.24
CA ALA A 197 5.82 -4.16 3.47
C ALA A 197 5.44 -5.05 2.27
N ASP A 198 4.37 -4.75 1.54
CA ASP A 198 4.02 -5.44 0.28
C ASP A 198 5.08 -5.20 -0.82
N ILE A 199 5.59 -3.98 -0.95
CA ILE A 199 6.70 -3.66 -1.87
C ILE A 199 7.93 -4.52 -1.52
N PHE A 200 8.34 -4.55 -0.26
CA PHE A 200 9.48 -5.36 0.18
C PHE A 200 9.24 -6.87 0.00
N ARG A 201 8.04 -7.39 0.29
CA ARG A 201 7.68 -8.80 0.04
C ARG A 201 7.81 -9.18 -1.43
N ARG A 202 7.29 -8.35 -2.35
CA ARG A 202 7.39 -8.57 -3.81
C ARG A 202 8.84 -8.46 -4.30
N SER A 203 9.59 -7.49 -3.78
CA SER A 203 11.00 -7.28 -4.12
C SER A 203 11.87 -8.45 -3.71
N SER A 204 11.70 -8.99 -2.49
CA SER A 204 12.38 -10.24 -2.06
C SER A 204 12.04 -11.38 -3.01
N ALA A 205 10.75 -11.67 -3.22
CA ALA A 205 10.33 -12.79 -4.05
C ALA A 205 10.90 -12.76 -5.49
N VAL A 206 11.06 -11.57 -6.09
CA VAL A 206 11.73 -11.41 -7.39
C VAL A 206 13.24 -11.68 -7.29
N SER A 207 13.90 -11.20 -6.23
CA SER A 207 15.31 -11.50 -5.97
C SER A 207 15.58 -12.98 -5.69
N ASP A 208 14.74 -13.62 -4.88
CA ASP A 208 14.80 -15.03 -4.51
C ASP A 208 14.56 -15.94 -5.73
N PHE A 209 13.59 -15.57 -6.59
CA PHE A 209 13.37 -16.23 -7.89
C PHE A 209 14.59 -16.07 -8.81
N ARG A 210 15.16 -14.87 -8.93
CA ARG A 210 16.34 -14.63 -9.77
C ARG A 210 17.57 -15.39 -9.28
N ALA A 211 17.79 -15.46 -7.98
CA ALA A 211 18.86 -16.27 -7.38
C ALA A 211 18.66 -17.76 -7.66
N SER A 212 17.42 -18.26 -7.55
CA SER A 212 17.07 -19.64 -7.88
C SER A 212 17.28 -19.97 -9.36
N HIS A 213 16.90 -19.06 -10.27
CA HIS A 213 17.10 -19.19 -11.71
C HIS A 213 18.59 -19.24 -12.08
N LEU A 214 19.41 -18.32 -11.54
CA LEU A 214 20.85 -18.31 -11.76
C LEU A 214 21.53 -19.56 -11.17
N GLY A 215 21.07 -20.07 -10.02
CA GLY A 215 21.55 -21.33 -9.45
C GLY A 215 21.27 -22.53 -10.35
N ALA A 216 20.05 -22.62 -10.91
CA ALA A 216 19.68 -23.66 -11.86
C ALA A 216 20.48 -23.57 -13.18
N GLU A 217 20.74 -22.35 -13.66
CA GLU A 217 21.57 -22.11 -14.84
C GLU A 217 23.03 -22.52 -14.63
N ILE A 218 23.63 -22.15 -13.48
CA ILE A 218 24.99 -22.58 -13.11
C ILE A 218 25.07 -24.11 -13.06
N GLN A 219 24.06 -24.78 -12.50
CA GLN A 219 23.99 -26.24 -12.47
C GLN A 219 23.89 -26.84 -13.89
N ARG A 220 23.06 -26.25 -14.78
CA ARG A 220 22.93 -26.66 -16.19
C ARG A 220 24.27 -26.59 -16.93
N GLN A 221 25.04 -25.52 -16.71
CA GLN A 221 26.37 -25.33 -17.30
C GLN A 221 27.41 -26.31 -16.72
N ILE A 222 27.36 -26.59 -15.41
CA ILE A 222 28.20 -27.62 -14.78
C ILE A 222 27.94 -29.00 -15.40
N ASP A 223 26.67 -29.35 -15.64
CA ASP A 223 26.32 -30.66 -16.19
C ASP A 223 26.56 -30.76 -17.71
N GLU A 224 26.50 -29.66 -18.46
CA GLU A 224 26.99 -29.64 -19.85
C GLU A 224 28.52 -29.79 -19.90
N ARG A 225 29.25 -29.11 -19.01
CA ARG A 225 30.71 -29.30 -18.91
C ARG A 225 31.06 -30.77 -18.67
N LYS A 226 30.37 -31.44 -17.73
CA LYS A 226 30.54 -32.89 -17.50
C LYS A 226 30.24 -33.73 -18.75
N ARG A 227 29.21 -33.39 -19.52
CA ARG A 227 28.89 -34.10 -20.79
C ARG A 227 29.99 -33.92 -21.84
N ILE A 228 30.58 -32.72 -21.95
CA ILE A 228 31.71 -32.45 -22.85
C ILE A 228 32.97 -33.16 -22.36
N GLU A 229 33.22 -33.15 -21.05
CA GLU A 229 34.35 -33.82 -20.37
C GLU A 229 34.31 -35.35 -20.55
N VAL A 230 33.13 -35.96 -20.44
CA VAL A 230 32.91 -37.39 -20.78
C VAL A 230 33.13 -37.66 -22.27
N LYS A 231 32.57 -36.85 -23.17
CA LYS A 231 32.78 -37.02 -24.62
C LYS A 231 34.24 -36.86 -25.04
N LEU A 232 34.99 -35.99 -24.36
CA LEU A 232 36.42 -35.80 -24.60
C LEU A 232 37.24 -37.00 -24.11
N GLU A 233 36.84 -37.60 -22.99
CA GLU A 233 37.40 -38.85 -22.45
C GLU A 233 37.00 -40.09 -23.29
N GLU A 234 35.84 -40.08 -23.95
CA GLU A 234 35.46 -41.10 -24.93
C GLU A 234 36.30 -40.95 -26.21
N ALA A 235 36.41 -39.73 -26.75
CA ALA A 235 37.23 -39.42 -27.93
C ALA A 235 38.75 -39.58 -27.71
N SER A 236 39.23 -39.52 -26.47
CA SER A 236 40.65 -39.81 -26.13
C SER A 236 40.96 -41.31 -26.10
N ARG A 237 39.93 -42.17 -26.04
CA ARG A 237 40.03 -43.65 -26.06
C ARG A 237 39.81 -44.25 -27.45
N GLU A 238 39.30 -43.47 -28.41
CA GLU A 238 39.28 -43.90 -29.81
C GLU A 238 40.73 -44.04 -30.33
N PRO A 239 41.08 -45.13 -31.05
CA PRO A 239 42.43 -45.33 -31.54
C PRO A 239 42.93 -44.13 -32.33
N GLY A 240 44.03 -43.52 -31.87
CA GLY A 240 44.51 -42.29 -32.45
C GLY A 240 44.89 -42.48 -33.92
N ARG A 241 44.78 -41.45 -34.76
CA ARG A 241 45.18 -41.53 -36.19
C ARG A 241 46.58 -42.11 -36.40
N LYS A 242 47.49 -41.96 -35.43
CA LYS A 242 48.82 -42.59 -35.43
C LYS A 242 48.79 -44.12 -35.21
N GLU A 243 47.90 -44.63 -34.37
CA GLU A 243 47.73 -46.07 -34.11
C GLU A 243 47.04 -46.75 -35.29
N ILE A 244 45.97 -46.14 -35.83
CA ILE A 244 45.33 -46.59 -37.07
C ILE A 244 46.37 -46.65 -38.22
N ILE A 245 47.20 -45.61 -38.38
CA ILE A 245 48.29 -45.61 -39.37
C ILE A 245 49.37 -46.66 -39.04
N ALA A 246 49.67 -46.93 -37.77
CA ALA A 246 50.64 -47.96 -37.37
C ALA A 246 50.11 -49.38 -37.66
N GLU A 247 48.81 -49.60 -37.50
CA GLU A 247 48.13 -50.85 -37.83
C GLU A 247 48.05 -51.08 -39.34
N PHE A 248 47.63 -50.07 -40.12
CA PHE A 248 47.71 -50.12 -41.58
C PHE A 248 49.15 -50.33 -42.07
N LYS A 249 50.16 -49.70 -41.44
CA LYS A 249 51.57 -49.97 -41.76
C LYS A 249 52.00 -51.38 -41.43
N ARG A 250 51.53 -51.96 -40.32
CA ARG A 250 51.79 -53.36 -39.94
C ARG A 250 51.21 -54.31 -41.00
N LEU A 251 49.96 -54.10 -41.40
CA LEU A 251 49.28 -54.86 -42.45
C LEU A 251 50.01 -54.74 -43.81
N LEU A 252 50.40 -53.52 -44.20
CA LEU A 252 51.19 -53.27 -45.41
C LEU A 252 52.62 -53.85 -45.35
N SER A 253 53.11 -54.20 -44.15
CA SER A 253 54.43 -54.82 -43.95
C SER A 253 54.38 -56.35 -43.93
N SER A 254 53.24 -56.99 -43.57
CA SER A 254 53.07 -58.45 -43.68
C SER A 254 52.67 -58.88 -45.09
N PHE A 255 51.95 -58.03 -45.83
CA PHE A 255 51.48 -58.33 -47.19
C PHE A 255 52.57 -58.81 -48.17
N PRO A 256 53.81 -58.28 -48.19
CA PRO A 256 54.90 -58.80 -49.01
C PRO A 256 55.37 -60.21 -48.60
N GLU A 257 55.34 -60.53 -47.29
CA GLU A 257 55.72 -61.85 -46.78
C GLU A 257 54.65 -62.90 -47.11
N GLU A 258 53.37 -62.54 -46.96
CA GLU A 258 52.22 -63.33 -47.38
C GLU A 258 52.23 -63.58 -48.90
N MET A 259 52.48 -62.54 -49.71
CA MET A 259 52.66 -62.66 -51.16
C MET A 259 53.85 -63.55 -51.53
N SER A 260 54.99 -63.41 -50.85
CA SER A 260 56.17 -64.25 -51.09
C SER A 260 55.90 -65.73 -50.76
N SER A 261 55.18 -66.01 -49.67
CA SER A 261 54.71 -67.34 -49.32
C SER A 261 53.79 -67.92 -50.41
N MET A 262 52.81 -67.14 -50.88
CA MET A 262 51.89 -67.56 -51.94
C MET A 262 52.62 -67.80 -53.29
N GLN A 263 53.61 -66.97 -53.61
CA GLN A 263 54.45 -67.10 -54.80
C GLN A 263 55.40 -68.31 -54.72
N SER A 264 55.91 -68.65 -53.52
CA SER A 264 56.66 -69.88 -53.26
C SER A 264 55.80 -71.14 -53.44
N GLN A 265 54.55 -71.13 -52.95
CA GLN A 265 53.59 -72.20 -53.21
C GLN A 265 53.30 -72.34 -54.71
N LEU A 266 53.09 -71.23 -55.43
CA LEU A 266 52.89 -71.23 -56.88
C LEU A 266 54.12 -71.79 -57.64
N GLY A 267 55.33 -71.59 -57.13
CA GLY A 267 56.55 -72.22 -57.64
C GLY A 267 56.51 -73.74 -57.53
N LYS A 268 56.21 -74.27 -56.35
CA LYS A 268 56.09 -75.72 -56.09
C LYS A 268 55.02 -76.39 -56.95
N TYR A 269 53.89 -75.71 -57.19
CA TYR A 269 52.86 -76.20 -58.10
C TYR A 269 53.32 -76.22 -59.58
N LYS A 270 54.23 -75.33 -59.99
CA LYS A 270 54.84 -75.37 -61.34
C LYS A 270 55.86 -76.51 -61.46
N GLU A 271 56.69 -76.73 -60.43
CA GLU A 271 57.65 -77.85 -60.40
C GLU A 271 56.91 -79.20 -60.52
N ALA A 272 55.90 -79.44 -59.67
CA ALA A 272 55.07 -80.64 -59.76
C ALA A 272 54.35 -80.80 -61.11
N ALA A 273 53.99 -79.69 -61.78
CA ALA A 273 53.44 -79.75 -63.13
C ALA A 273 54.48 -80.16 -64.19
N VAL A 274 55.75 -79.78 -64.03
CA VAL A 274 56.85 -80.24 -64.91
C VAL A 274 57.11 -81.72 -64.72
N ASP A 275 57.14 -82.21 -63.47
CA ASP A 275 57.31 -83.64 -63.16
C ASP A 275 56.21 -84.50 -63.81
N ILE A 276 54.95 -84.03 -63.75
CA ILE A 276 53.80 -84.68 -64.42
C ILE A 276 53.98 -84.72 -65.96
N HIS A 277 54.63 -83.72 -66.56
CA HIS A 277 54.95 -83.75 -67.99
C HIS A 277 56.08 -84.71 -68.33
N SER A 278 57.11 -84.84 -67.47
CA SER A 278 58.17 -85.84 -67.63
C SER A 278 57.59 -87.26 -67.56
N LEU A 279 56.83 -87.57 -66.51
CA LEU A 279 56.18 -88.88 -66.33
C LEU A 279 55.24 -89.22 -67.50
N ARG A 280 54.57 -88.22 -68.10
CA ARG A 280 53.76 -88.42 -69.31
C ARG A 280 54.61 -88.78 -70.53
N ALA A 281 55.78 -88.17 -70.69
CA ALA A 281 56.72 -88.51 -71.77
C ALA A 281 57.31 -89.92 -71.57
N ASP A 282 57.65 -90.30 -70.34
CA ASP A 282 58.12 -91.65 -70.00
C ASP A 282 57.06 -92.72 -70.30
N VAL A 283 55.78 -92.46 -69.97
CA VAL A 283 54.66 -93.34 -70.34
C VAL A 283 54.47 -93.45 -71.86
N GLN A 284 54.65 -92.36 -72.62
CA GLN A 284 54.63 -92.42 -74.08
C GLN A 284 55.80 -93.23 -74.66
N SER A 285 57.00 -93.08 -74.09
CA SER A 285 58.18 -93.86 -74.44
C SER A 285 57.95 -95.37 -74.21
N LEU A 286 57.51 -95.74 -73.00
CA LEU A 286 57.18 -97.13 -72.64
C LEU A 286 56.06 -97.71 -73.52
N SER A 287 55.04 -96.91 -73.86
CA SER A 287 54.00 -97.31 -74.80
C SER A 287 54.57 -97.62 -76.19
N SER A 288 55.45 -96.77 -76.72
CA SER A 288 56.12 -97.02 -78.02
C SER A 288 57.00 -98.29 -78.03
N ILE A 289 57.62 -98.61 -76.90
CA ILE A 289 58.41 -99.85 -76.71
C ILE A 289 57.48 -101.07 -76.68
N LEU A 290 56.32 -100.97 -76.03
CA LEU A 290 55.31 -102.02 -75.97
C LEU A 290 54.70 -102.30 -77.36
N ASP A 291 54.38 -101.26 -78.11
CA ASP A 291 53.86 -101.32 -79.48
C ASP A 291 54.87 -101.99 -80.44
N ARG A 292 56.16 -101.67 -80.28
CA ARG A 292 57.26 -102.33 -81.00
C ARG A 292 57.39 -103.80 -80.63
N LYS A 293 57.12 -104.18 -79.37
CA LYS A 293 57.15 -105.58 -78.91
C LYS A 293 55.93 -106.38 -79.36
N ALA A 294 54.74 -105.77 -79.45
CA ALA A 294 53.56 -106.39 -80.06
C ALA A 294 53.84 -106.80 -81.52
N LYS A 295 54.41 -105.89 -82.32
CA LYS A 295 54.82 -106.15 -83.72
C LYS A 295 55.93 -107.21 -83.83
N GLU A 296 56.82 -107.32 -82.84
CA GLU A 296 57.81 -108.42 -82.78
C GLU A 296 57.12 -109.79 -82.59
N CYS A 297 56.13 -109.89 -81.70
CA CYS A 297 55.34 -111.12 -81.51
C CYS A 297 54.47 -111.46 -82.73
N GLU A 298 53.88 -110.46 -83.38
CA GLU A 298 53.05 -110.63 -84.57
C GLU A 298 53.86 -111.19 -85.76
N ASN A 299 55.07 -110.65 -85.99
CA ASN A 299 56.02 -111.18 -86.98
C ASN A 299 56.50 -112.62 -86.66
N LEU A 300 56.64 -112.97 -85.38
CA LEU A 300 56.96 -114.36 -84.98
C LEU A 300 55.77 -115.31 -85.20
N SER A 301 54.54 -114.83 -85.01
CA SER A 301 53.31 -115.59 -85.31
C SER A 301 53.22 -115.92 -86.80
N VAL A 302 53.43 -114.92 -87.68
CA VAL A 302 53.46 -115.12 -89.15
C VAL A 302 54.50 -116.17 -89.54
N ARG A 303 55.74 -116.04 -89.05
CA ARG A 303 56.80 -117.03 -89.31
C ARG A 303 56.46 -118.45 -88.84
N SER A 304 55.67 -118.60 -87.77
CA SER A 304 55.22 -119.92 -87.31
C SER A 304 54.15 -120.53 -88.23
N ALA A 305 53.28 -119.70 -88.82
CA ALA A 305 52.29 -120.12 -89.81
C ALA A 305 52.95 -120.53 -91.14
N ASP A 306 53.95 -119.79 -91.61
CA ASP A 306 54.74 -120.13 -92.80
C ASP A 306 55.43 -121.50 -92.64
N GLN A 307 56.07 -121.73 -91.48
CA GLN A 307 56.69 -123.02 -91.16
C GLN A 307 55.66 -124.16 -91.09
N PHE A 308 54.44 -123.90 -90.62
CA PHE A 308 53.37 -124.89 -90.61
C PHE A 308 52.87 -125.24 -92.03
N ALA A 309 52.79 -124.25 -92.93
CA ALA A 309 52.48 -124.48 -94.34
C ALA A 309 53.57 -125.32 -95.04
N GLU A 310 54.84 -125.06 -94.74
CA GLU A 310 55.98 -125.81 -95.28
C GLU A 310 56.01 -127.27 -94.81
N ILE A 311 55.66 -127.54 -93.55
CA ILE A 311 55.51 -128.91 -93.01
C ILE A 311 54.44 -129.70 -93.76
N ASN A 312 53.26 -129.11 -94.02
CA ASN A 312 52.20 -129.76 -94.79
C ASN A 312 52.65 -130.07 -96.23
N LYS A 313 53.45 -129.19 -96.84
CA LYS A 313 54.05 -129.37 -98.17
C LYS A 313 55.02 -130.55 -98.21
N LEU A 314 55.85 -130.69 -97.18
CA LEU A 314 56.78 -131.82 -97.03
C LEU A 314 56.06 -133.14 -96.74
N GLN A 315 54.94 -133.12 -96.01
CA GLN A 315 54.11 -134.32 -95.79
C GLN A 315 53.49 -134.88 -97.08
N ALA A 316 53.07 -134.02 -98.01
CA ALA A 316 52.62 -134.46 -99.33
C ALA A 316 53.76 -135.11 -100.13
N MET A 317 54.94 -134.47 -100.16
CA MET A 317 56.12 -134.96 -100.88
C MET A 317 56.65 -136.31 -100.33
N VAL A 318 56.46 -136.57 -99.03
CA VAL A 318 56.77 -137.86 -98.39
C VAL A 318 55.77 -138.97 -98.75
N GLN A 319 54.60 -138.65 -99.31
CA GLN A 319 53.66 -139.64 -99.81
C GLN A 319 54.00 -140.06 -101.25
N ASP A 320 54.23 -139.09 -102.15
CA ASP A 320 54.64 -139.36 -103.56
C ASP A 320 55.93 -140.21 -103.64
N LEU A 321 56.86 -139.99 -102.70
CA LEU A 321 58.11 -140.76 -102.59
C LEU A 321 57.92 -142.20 -102.06
N LYS A 322 56.83 -142.52 -101.37
CA LYS A 322 56.54 -143.91 -100.95
C LYS A 322 55.99 -144.74 -102.09
N ASP A 323 55.11 -144.17 -102.89
CA ASP A 323 54.52 -144.88 -104.03
C ASP A 323 55.60 -145.13 -105.11
N SER A 324 56.59 -144.24 -105.20
CA SER A 324 57.80 -144.39 -106.05
C SER A 324 58.79 -145.48 -105.56
N ASP A 325 58.79 -145.81 -104.26
CA ASP A 325 59.74 -146.75 -103.64
C ASP A 325 59.34 -148.24 -103.84
N VAL A 326 58.12 -148.52 -104.30
CA VAL A 326 57.60 -149.90 -104.42
C VAL A 326 58.04 -150.58 -105.72
N GLU A 327 57.89 -149.94 -106.89
CA GLU A 327 58.15 -150.62 -108.19
C GLU A 327 59.60 -150.50 -108.67
N LEU A 328 60.35 -149.47 -108.26
CA LEU A 328 61.79 -149.36 -108.56
C LEU A 328 62.63 -150.48 -107.92
N LYS A 329 62.07 -151.24 -106.97
CA LYS A 329 62.71 -152.43 -106.39
C LYS A 329 62.76 -153.66 -107.31
N LEU A 330 62.13 -153.65 -108.48
CA LEU A 330 62.06 -154.84 -109.36
C LEU A 330 63.21 -154.95 -110.40
N ILE A 331 63.99 -153.89 -110.64
CA ILE A 331 64.85 -153.79 -111.84
C ILE A 331 66.37 -153.90 -111.58
N LEU A 332 66.84 -153.87 -110.32
CA LEU A 332 68.29 -153.77 -110.01
C LEU A 332 68.91 -154.94 -109.19
N GLU A 333 68.31 -156.14 -109.24
CA GLU A 333 68.95 -157.38 -108.72
C GLU A 333 69.62 -158.24 -109.83
N MET A 334 69.50 -157.82 -111.10
CA MET A 334 70.09 -158.50 -112.28
C MET A 334 70.67 -157.45 -113.25
N TYR A 335 71.98 -157.31 -113.46
CA TYR A 335 73.10 -158.21 -113.15
C TYR A 335 74.35 -157.50 -112.63
N ARG A 336 75.03 -158.16 -111.69
CA ARG A 336 76.48 -158.00 -111.48
C ARG A 336 77.23 -158.97 -112.42
N ARG A 337 78.37 -158.49 -112.96
CA ARG A 337 79.56 -159.29 -113.39
C ARG A 337 79.40 -160.18 -114.65
N GLU A 338 80.46 -160.48 -115.43
CA GLU A 338 81.88 -160.05 -115.42
C GLU A 338 82.44 -160.07 -116.87
N PHE A 339 83.11 -159.00 -117.33
CA PHE A 339 84.58 -158.85 -117.55
C PHE A 339 85.26 -159.69 -118.66
N THR A 340 86.04 -159.03 -119.53
CA THR A 340 87.52 -159.17 -119.68
C THR A 340 88.06 -158.26 -120.81
N ASP A 341 89.37 -158.09 -121.00
CA ASP A 341 90.34 -157.26 -120.24
C ASP A 341 91.57 -156.96 -121.15
N SER A 342 92.56 -156.18 -120.68
CA SER A 342 93.83 -155.74 -121.31
C SER A 342 93.77 -154.29 -121.84
N ARG A 343 94.08 -153.25 -121.05
CA ARG A 343 95.35 -152.85 -120.40
C ARG A 343 96.35 -152.15 -121.36
N ASP A 344 96.53 -150.84 -121.20
CA ASP A 344 97.81 -150.20 -120.79
C ASP A 344 97.69 -148.66 -120.62
N VAL A 345 98.61 -148.04 -119.83
CA VAL A 345 98.99 -146.59 -119.79
C VAL A 345 97.86 -145.59 -119.37
N LEU A 346 97.81 -144.95 -118.18
CA LEU A 346 98.73 -144.04 -117.44
C LEU A 346 99.17 -142.77 -118.20
N GLU A 347 99.62 -141.65 -117.61
CA GLU A 347 99.33 -140.87 -116.38
C GLU A 347 100.28 -139.63 -116.41
N ALA A 348 100.03 -138.59 -115.60
CA ALA A 348 101.08 -137.70 -115.03
C ALA A 348 101.82 -136.74 -116.03
N ARG A 349 102.71 -135.78 -115.65
CA ARG A 349 103.18 -135.25 -114.34
C ARG A 349 103.92 -133.88 -114.50
N ASP A 350 104.35 -133.30 -113.37
CA ASP A 350 105.51 -132.37 -113.19
C ASP A 350 105.46 -130.95 -113.83
N SER A 351 106.16 -129.91 -113.33
CA SER A 351 106.76 -129.68 -111.99
C SER A 351 107.12 -128.19 -111.72
N GLU A 352 107.47 -127.93 -110.46
CA GLU A 352 108.29 -126.86 -109.84
C GLU A 352 108.76 -125.55 -110.54
N TYR A 353 108.71 -124.48 -109.71
CA TYR A 353 109.72 -123.42 -109.49
C TYR A 353 109.79 -122.06 -110.25
N LYS A 354 109.51 -121.01 -109.46
CA LYS A 354 110.23 -119.72 -109.25
C LYS A 354 110.83 -118.89 -110.42
N ALA A 355 110.58 -117.58 -110.31
CA ALA A 355 111.01 -116.48 -111.16
C ALA A 355 112.53 -116.33 -111.44
N TRP A 356 112.86 -115.82 -112.64
CA TRP A 356 113.42 -114.46 -112.79
C TRP A 356 113.13 -113.83 -114.18
N THR A 357 113.71 -112.66 -114.48
CA THR A 357 113.26 -111.74 -115.56
C THR A 357 114.22 -111.61 -116.77
N HIS A 358 113.78 -110.88 -117.81
CA HIS A 358 114.56 -110.35 -118.96
C HIS A 358 114.98 -111.38 -120.04
N VAL A 359 115.13 -111.06 -121.34
CA VAL A 359 114.63 -109.96 -122.21
C VAL A 359 114.79 -110.38 -123.71
N GLN A 360 114.37 -109.54 -124.68
CA GLN A 360 114.63 -109.54 -126.15
C GLN A 360 115.47 -110.70 -126.78
N SER A 361 115.19 -111.21 -127.99
CA SER A 361 114.94 -110.42 -129.23
C SER A 361 114.53 -111.27 -130.44
N LEU A 362 113.97 -110.60 -131.48
CA LEU A 362 114.07 -110.93 -132.93
C LEU A 362 113.41 -112.25 -133.43
N LYS A 363 112.34 -112.18 -134.25
CA LYS A 363 112.31 -112.11 -135.75
C LYS A 363 112.55 -113.47 -136.45
N SER A 364 111.95 -113.82 -137.58
CA SER A 364 110.93 -113.19 -138.48
C SER A 364 110.37 -114.28 -139.45
N CYS A 365 109.53 -114.09 -140.49
CA CYS A 365 109.31 -112.99 -141.45
C CYS A 365 108.02 -113.23 -142.29
N LEU A 366 107.36 -112.12 -142.74
CA LEU A 366 106.59 -111.92 -144.00
C LEU A 366 105.36 -112.82 -144.30
N ASP A 367 104.31 -112.44 -145.03
CA ASP A 367 103.52 -111.19 -145.29
C ASP A 367 102.23 -111.67 -146.06
N GLU A 368 101.25 -110.92 -146.60
CA GLU A 368 101.05 -109.51 -146.98
C GLU A 368 99.53 -109.15 -146.90
N GLN A 369 99.20 -107.87 -146.64
CA GLN A 369 98.12 -107.03 -147.25
C GLN A 369 97.41 -106.08 -146.26
N ASN A 370 96.82 -104.99 -146.77
CA ASN A 370 96.73 -103.73 -146.02
C ASN A 370 95.48 -102.85 -146.32
N LEU A 371 95.35 -101.79 -145.51
CA LEU A 371 94.69 -100.48 -145.79
C LEU A 371 93.19 -100.20 -145.56
N GLU A 372 92.24 -101.14 -145.44
CA GLU A 372 90.82 -100.75 -145.32
C GLU A 372 90.32 -100.53 -143.86
N LEU A 373 90.85 -101.27 -142.88
CA LEU A 373 90.25 -101.34 -141.52
C LEU A 373 90.37 -100.04 -140.68
N ARG A 374 91.22 -99.09 -141.06
CA ARG A 374 91.58 -97.92 -140.23
C ARG A 374 90.59 -96.75 -140.25
N VAL A 375 89.61 -96.75 -141.15
CA VAL A 375 88.60 -95.67 -141.23
C VAL A 375 87.42 -95.91 -140.28
N LYS A 376 87.04 -97.18 -140.07
CA LYS A 376 85.81 -97.55 -139.36
C LYS A 376 85.84 -97.17 -137.87
N THR A 377 86.97 -97.43 -137.21
CA THR A 377 87.18 -97.15 -135.77
C THR A 377 87.33 -95.67 -135.41
N ALA A 378 87.48 -94.77 -136.39
CA ALA A 378 87.49 -93.33 -136.13
C ALA A 378 86.06 -92.78 -135.91
N ASN A 379 85.13 -93.14 -136.80
CA ASN A 379 83.76 -92.61 -136.79
C ASN A 379 82.96 -93.02 -135.55
N GLU A 380 83.19 -94.24 -135.04
CA GLU A 380 82.51 -94.76 -133.85
C GLU A 380 82.91 -94.01 -132.56
N ALA A 381 84.11 -93.41 -132.51
CA ALA A 381 84.57 -92.62 -131.38
C ALA A 381 83.92 -91.23 -131.31
N GLU A 382 83.63 -90.60 -132.45
CA GLU A 382 83.07 -89.26 -132.49
C GLU A 382 81.59 -89.22 -132.02
N ALA A 383 80.78 -90.20 -132.44
CA ALA A 383 79.37 -90.29 -132.06
C ALA A 383 79.14 -90.34 -130.53
N ILE A 384 80.00 -91.05 -129.80
CA ILE A 384 79.94 -91.17 -128.34
C ILE A 384 80.22 -89.82 -127.65
N SER A 385 81.00 -88.94 -128.27
CA SER A 385 81.29 -87.60 -127.71
C SER A 385 80.08 -86.67 -127.76
N GLN A 386 79.35 -86.66 -128.89
CA GLN A 386 78.19 -85.80 -129.09
C GLN A 386 77.02 -86.18 -128.16
N GLN A 387 76.80 -87.49 -127.94
CA GLN A 387 75.77 -87.97 -127.01
C GLN A 387 76.01 -87.52 -125.55
N ARG A 388 77.28 -87.42 -125.12
CA ARG A 388 77.63 -86.90 -123.78
C ARG A 388 77.41 -85.40 -123.65
N LEU A 389 77.65 -84.63 -124.71
CA LEU A 389 77.42 -83.18 -124.69
C LEU A 389 75.94 -82.85 -124.48
N ALA A 390 75.06 -83.49 -125.26
CA ALA A 390 73.60 -83.28 -125.17
C ALA A 390 73.02 -83.61 -123.79
N ALA A 391 73.57 -84.63 -123.10
CA ALA A 391 73.15 -84.98 -121.74
C ALA A 391 73.54 -83.88 -120.71
N ALA A 392 74.76 -83.35 -120.79
CA ALA A 392 75.22 -82.27 -119.93
C ALA A 392 74.45 -80.95 -120.18
N GLU A 393 74.11 -80.65 -121.44
CA GLU A 393 73.29 -79.49 -121.79
C GLU A 393 71.87 -79.58 -121.22
N ALA A 394 71.29 -80.79 -121.15
CA ALA A 394 70.00 -81.03 -120.52
C ALA A 394 70.03 -80.83 -118.98
N GLU A 395 71.05 -81.34 -118.28
CA GLU A 395 71.22 -81.08 -116.83
C GLU A 395 71.41 -79.58 -116.54
N ILE A 396 72.18 -78.88 -117.37
CA ILE A 396 72.37 -77.42 -117.25
C ILE A 396 71.05 -76.67 -117.47
N ALA A 397 70.19 -77.12 -118.38
CA ALA A 397 68.86 -76.55 -118.58
C ALA A 397 67.94 -76.77 -117.37
N GLU A 398 67.92 -77.97 -116.80
CA GLU A 398 67.10 -78.29 -115.63
C GLU A 398 67.57 -77.52 -114.37
N LEU A 399 68.88 -77.41 -114.15
CA LEU A 399 69.45 -76.63 -113.04
C LEU A 399 69.16 -75.13 -113.19
N ARG A 400 69.18 -74.59 -114.41
CA ARG A 400 68.72 -73.21 -114.68
C ARG A 400 67.23 -73.04 -114.37
N GLN A 401 66.38 -73.98 -114.77
CA GLN A 401 64.94 -73.93 -114.47
C GLN A 401 64.66 -73.99 -112.96
N LYS A 402 65.39 -74.83 -112.21
CA LYS A 402 65.35 -74.91 -110.73
C LYS A 402 65.82 -73.62 -110.07
N LEU A 403 66.88 -73.00 -110.57
CA LEU A 403 67.37 -71.70 -110.08
C LEU A 403 66.35 -70.58 -110.33
N GLU A 404 65.74 -70.50 -111.51
CA GLU A 404 64.70 -69.50 -111.80
C GLU A 404 63.37 -69.78 -111.07
N ALA A 405 63.08 -71.02 -110.68
CA ALA A 405 62.00 -71.31 -109.71
C ALA A 405 62.36 -70.73 -108.32
N SER A 406 63.51 -71.11 -107.76
CA SER A 406 63.98 -70.63 -106.45
C SER A 406 64.07 -69.10 -106.35
N LYS A 407 64.51 -68.42 -107.41
CA LYS A 407 64.49 -66.94 -107.51
C LYS A 407 63.08 -66.36 -107.43
N ARG A 408 62.11 -66.94 -108.15
CA ARG A 408 60.69 -66.50 -108.11
C ARG A 408 60.06 -66.74 -106.75
N ASP A 409 60.37 -67.85 -106.10
CA ASP A 409 59.85 -68.13 -104.75
C ASP A 409 60.53 -67.26 -103.69
N LYS A 410 61.82 -66.95 -103.82
CA LYS A 410 62.49 -65.94 -102.99
C LYS A 410 61.87 -64.55 -103.17
N ALA A 411 61.51 -64.15 -104.40
CA ALA A 411 60.83 -62.88 -104.65
C ALA A 411 59.45 -62.86 -103.96
N ARG A 412 58.62 -63.88 -104.20
CA ARG A 412 57.30 -64.05 -103.54
C ARG A 412 57.39 -63.98 -102.02
N LEU A 413 58.34 -64.68 -101.41
CA LEU A 413 58.55 -64.65 -99.96
C LEU A 413 59.04 -63.27 -99.48
N SER A 414 59.90 -62.58 -100.25
CA SER A 414 60.34 -61.23 -99.92
C SER A 414 59.21 -60.19 -100.02
N ASP A 415 58.30 -60.34 -100.98
CA ASP A 415 57.19 -59.40 -101.16
C ASP A 415 56.04 -59.69 -100.17
N ALA A 416 55.81 -60.97 -99.83
CA ALA A 416 54.94 -61.34 -98.71
C ALA A 416 55.48 -60.83 -97.36
N LEU A 417 56.81 -60.85 -97.15
CA LEU A 417 57.44 -60.28 -95.95
C LEU A 417 57.28 -58.76 -95.88
N LYS A 418 57.44 -58.03 -97.00
CA LYS A 418 57.15 -56.58 -97.07
C LYS A 418 55.70 -56.31 -96.72
N SER A 419 54.75 -56.99 -97.37
CA SER A 419 53.32 -56.83 -97.11
C SER A 419 52.93 -57.11 -95.66
N LYS A 420 53.57 -58.10 -95.00
CA LYS A 420 53.36 -58.36 -93.57
C LYS A 420 54.04 -57.34 -92.65
N ASN A 421 55.15 -56.73 -93.06
CA ASN A 421 55.70 -55.57 -92.34
C ASN A 421 54.80 -54.34 -92.52
N GLU A 422 54.28 -54.08 -93.72
CA GLU A 422 53.34 -52.97 -94.00
C GLU A 422 52.04 -53.11 -93.20
N GLU A 423 51.49 -54.33 -93.04
CA GLU A 423 50.40 -54.60 -92.09
C GLU A 423 50.82 -54.35 -90.63
N ASN A 424 52.02 -54.79 -90.21
CA ASN A 424 52.48 -54.57 -88.84
C ASN A 424 52.68 -53.08 -88.50
N GLU A 425 53.24 -52.27 -89.41
CA GLU A 425 53.37 -50.81 -89.25
C GLU A 425 51.99 -50.14 -89.20
N ALA A 426 51.01 -50.63 -89.98
CA ALA A 426 49.63 -50.17 -89.89
C ALA A 426 48.99 -50.53 -88.52
N TYR A 427 49.17 -51.76 -88.03
CA TYR A 427 48.68 -52.16 -86.71
C TYR A 427 49.37 -51.38 -85.57
N LEU A 428 50.67 -51.09 -85.68
CA LEU A 428 51.38 -50.23 -84.72
C LEU A 428 50.78 -48.81 -84.74
N SER A 429 50.54 -48.24 -85.92
CA SER A 429 49.88 -46.93 -86.08
C SER A 429 48.47 -46.90 -85.49
N GLU A 430 47.68 -47.97 -85.66
CA GLU A 430 46.36 -48.11 -85.04
C GLU A 430 46.46 -48.25 -83.51
N ILE A 431 47.42 -49.01 -82.99
CA ILE A 431 47.67 -49.17 -81.55
C ILE A 431 48.11 -47.85 -80.91
N GLU A 432 48.99 -47.08 -81.56
CA GLU A 432 49.42 -45.75 -81.10
C GLU A 432 48.23 -44.75 -81.10
N SER A 433 47.42 -44.76 -82.15
CA SER A 433 46.21 -43.93 -82.26
C SER A 433 45.16 -44.26 -81.16
N ILE A 434 44.94 -45.56 -80.90
CA ILE A 434 44.06 -46.03 -79.82
C ILE A 434 44.66 -45.69 -78.44
N GLY A 435 45.98 -45.78 -78.29
CA GLY A 435 46.71 -45.40 -77.08
C GLY A 435 46.54 -43.91 -76.75
N GLN A 436 46.79 -43.02 -77.71
CA GLN A 436 46.59 -41.59 -77.52
C GLN A 436 45.12 -41.25 -77.20
N ALA A 437 44.17 -41.86 -77.91
CA ALA A 437 42.75 -41.67 -77.62
C ALA A 437 42.33 -42.18 -76.23
N TYR A 438 43.00 -43.22 -75.70
CA TYR A 438 42.81 -43.71 -74.35
C TYR A 438 43.44 -42.77 -73.30
N ASP A 439 44.66 -42.27 -73.53
CA ASP A 439 45.34 -41.34 -72.62
C ASP A 439 44.62 -39.97 -72.55
N ASP A 440 44.11 -39.47 -73.67
CA ASP A 440 43.26 -38.27 -73.73
C ASP A 440 41.95 -38.49 -72.94
N MET A 441 41.31 -39.64 -73.13
CA MET A 441 40.09 -40.04 -72.41
C MET A 441 40.34 -40.24 -70.91
N GLN A 442 41.49 -40.82 -70.52
CA GLN A 442 41.90 -40.97 -69.12
C GLN A 442 42.14 -39.60 -68.48
N THR A 443 42.83 -38.70 -69.20
CA THR A 443 43.07 -37.32 -68.76
C THR A 443 41.75 -36.55 -68.58
N GLN A 444 40.81 -36.67 -69.52
CA GLN A 444 39.49 -36.06 -69.42
C GLN A 444 38.69 -36.63 -68.23
N ASN A 445 38.71 -37.95 -68.03
CA ASN A 445 38.06 -38.59 -66.89
C ASN A 445 38.67 -38.14 -65.55
N GLN A 446 39.99 -37.96 -65.47
CA GLN A 446 40.67 -37.45 -64.28
C GLN A 446 40.27 -36.00 -63.97
N GLN A 447 40.16 -35.14 -64.99
CA GLN A 447 39.65 -33.78 -64.84
C GLN A 447 38.19 -33.74 -64.39
N LEU A 448 37.32 -34.59 -64.95
CA LEU A 448 35.92 -34.70 -64.53
C LEU A 448 35.78 -35.21 -63.09
N LEU A 449 36.59 -36.20 -62.70
CA LEU A 449 36.64 -36.71 -61.32
C LEU A 449 37.07 -35.62 -60.33
N GLN A 450 38.07 -34.80 -60.70
CA GLN A 450 38.49 -33.64 -59.91
C GLN A 450 37.36 -32.61 -59.78
N GLN A 451 36.69 -32.23 -60.88
CA GLN A 451 35.57 -31.28 -60.84
C GLN A 451 34.40 -31.78 -59.98
N ILE A 452 34.08 -33.08 -60.05
CA ILE A 452 33.07 -33.70 -59.17
C ILE A 452 33.51 -33.61 -57.70
N THR A 453 34.78 -33.92 -57.42
CA THR A 453 35.34 -33.86 -56.06
C THR A 453 35.28 -32.43 -55.51
N GLU A 454 35.75 -31.43 -56.27
CA GLU A 454 35.72 -30.01 -55.87
C GLU A 454 34.30 -29.48 -55.66
N ARG A 455 33.36 -29.87 -56.53
CA ARG A 455 31.93 -29.56 -56.39
C ARG A 455 31.36 -30.17 -55.11
N ASP A 456 31.69 -31.42 -54.80
CA ASP A 456 31.13 -32.12 -53.65
C ASP A 456 31.76 -31.64 -52.33
N ASP A 457 33.04 -31.26 -52.36
CA ASP A 457 33.72 -30.53 -51.29
C ASP A 457 33.05 -29.17 -51.02
N TYR A 458 32.60 -28.46 -52.06
CA TYR A 458 31.83 -27.22 -51.96
C TYR A 458 30.41 -27.45 -51.44
N ASN A 459 29.72 -28.50 -51.90
CA ASN A 459 28.41 -28.92 -51.39
C ASN A 459 28.47 -29.26 -49.90
N ILE A 460 29.50 -29.99 -49.45
CA ILE A 460 29.74 -30.30 -48.03
C ILE A 460 29.93 -29.01 -47.22
N LYS A 461 30.74 -28.05 -47.71
CA LYS A 461 30.92 -26.74 -47.07
C LYS A 461 29.61 -25.96 -46.95
N LEU A 462 28.79 -25.93 -48.00
CA LEU A 462 27.46 -25.30 -47.97
C LEU A 462 26.49 -25.97 -46.99
N VAL A 463 26.45 -27.30 -46.93
CA VAL A 463 25.60 -28.04 -46.00
C VAL A 463 26.03 -27.81 -44.55
N LEU A 464 27.34 -27.84 -44.27
CA LEU A 464 27.87 -27.52 -42.94
C LEU A 464 27.52 -26.09 -42.51
N GLU A 465 27.64 -25.11 -43.40
CA GLU A 465 27.32 -23.72 -43.10
C GLU A 465 25.81 -23.49 -42.95
N GLY A 466 24.98 -24.18 -43.73
CA GLY A 466 23.52 -24.21 -43.54
C GLY A 466 23.09 -24.79 -42.20
N VAL A 467 23.74 -25.88 -41.75
CA VAL A 467 23.50 -26.47 -40.42
C VAL A 467 23.94 -25.53 -39.30
N ARG A 468 25.12 -24.90 -39.40
CA ARG A 468 25.60 -23.89 -38.43
C ARG A 468 24.67 -22.69 -38.34
N SER A 469 24.28 -22.14 -39.49
CA SER A 469 23.37 -21.00 -39.59
C SER A 469 22.02 -21.30 -38.95
N LYS A 470 21.47 -22.51 -39.18
CA LYS A 470 20.25 -22.96 -38.50
C LYS A 470 20.45 -23.11 -36.99
N GLN A 471 21.52 -23.76 -36.53
CA GLN A 471 21.80 -23.93 -35.10
C GLN A 471 21.91 -22.59 -34.37
N LEU A 472 22.58 -21.60 -35.00
CA LEU A 472 22.67 -20.24 -34.49
C LEU A 472 21.31 -19.53 -34.47
N HIS A 473 20.50 -19.68 -35.52
CA HIS A 473 19.15 -19.11 -35.58
C HIS A 473 18.21 -19.69 -34.52
N ASP A 474 18.23 -21.01 -34.32
CA ASP A 474 17.44 -21.71 -33.31
C ASP A 474 17.85 -21.26 -31.89
N ALA A 475 19.16 -21.10 -31.64
CA ALA A 475 19.68 -20.58 -30.37
C ALA A 475 19.27 -19.12 -30.11
N LEU A 476 19.50 -18.21 -31.06
CA LEU A 476 19.10 -16.80 -30.94
C LEU A 476 17.58 -16.63 -30.78
N THR A 477 16.79 -17.51 -31.39
CA THR A 477 15.33 -17.51 -31.24
C THR A 477 14.89 -17.99 -29.86
N PHE A 478 15.61 -18.93 -29.25
CA PHE A 478 15.38 -19.35 -27.86
C PHE A 478 15.79 -18.26 -26.85
N GLU A 479 16.94 -17.62 -27.05
CA GLU A 479 17.39 -16.47 -26.23
C GLU A 479 16.38 -15.32 -26.32
N LYS A 480 15.92 -14.97 -27.53
CA LYS A 480 14.87 -13.96 -27.74
C LYS A 480 13.60 -14.27 -26.92
N HIS A 481 13.05 -15.48 -27.03
CA HIS A 481 11.85 -15.87 -26.28
C HIS A 481 12.07 -15.90 -24.75
N THR A 482 13.31 -16.04 -24.30
CA THR A 482 13.67 -15.96 -22.88
C THR A 482 13.68 -14.50 -22.41
N MET A 483 14.35 -13.62 -23.17
CA MET A 483 14.37 -12.17 -22.92
C MET A 483 12.96 -11.55 -22.97
N GLU A 484 12.10 -11.96 -23.91
CA GLU A 484 10.71 -11.50 -23.98
C GLU A 484 9.89 -11.86 -22.72
N LYS A 485 10.15 -13.04 -22.11
CA LYS A 485 9.52 -13.43 -20.84
C LYS A 485 10.07 -12.66 -19.65
N GLU A 486 11.39 -12.44 -19.59
CA GLU A 486 12.00 -11.61 -18.53
C GLU A 486 11.47 -10.18 -18.59
N ILE A 487 11.30 -9.60 -19.79
CA ILE A 487 10.68 -8.28 -20.00
C ILE A 487 9.23 -8.28 -19.50
N GLN A 488 8.41 -9.27 -19.85
CA GLN A 488 7.02 -9.37 -19.37
C GLN A 488 6.94 -9.47 -17.84
N GLN A 489 7.83 -10.25 -17.20
CA GLN A 489 7.90 -10.36 -15.74
C GLN A 489 8.39 -9.06 -15.08
N ALA A 490 9.30 -8.33 -15.73
CA ALA A 490 9.75 -7.01 -15.28
C ALA A 490 8.63 -5.96 -15.36
N SER A 491 7.89 -5.87 -16.48
CA SER A 491 6.76 -4.96 -16.63
C SER A 491 5.66 -5.22 -15.60
N ALA A 492 5.24 -6.48 -15.42
CA ALA A 492 4.26 -6.87 -14.39
C ALA A 492 4.77 -6.69 -12.93
N SER A 493 6.05 -6.39 -12.75
CA SER A 493 6.63 -5.96 -11.46
C SER A 493 6.65 -4.44 -11.34
N LEU A 494 6.97 -3.72 -12.42
CA LEU A 494 6.93 -2.25 -12.49
C LEU A 494 5.51 -1.72 -12.25
N GLU A 495 4.51 -2.23 -12.97
CA GLU A 495 3.09 -1.87 -12.81
C GLU A 495 2.62 -2.02 -11.34
N PHE A 496 3.09 -3.07 -10.65
CA PHE A 496 2.79 -3.29 -9.23
C PHE A 496 3.44 -2.23 -8.33
N TYR A 497 4.69 -1.83 -8.60
CA TYR A 497 5.37 -0.78 -7.85
C TYR A 497 4.76 0.59 -8.12
N GLU A 498 4.40 0.91 -9.36
CA GLU A 498 3.71 2.15 -9.75
C GLU A 498 2.34 2.27 -9.06
N MET A 499 1.53 1.21 -9.09
CA MET A 499 0.24 1.15 -8.37
C MET A 499 0.41 1.37 -6.86
N LYS A 500 1.44 0.78 -6.24
CA LYS A 500 1.73 0.97 -4.82
C LYS A 500 2.27 2.37 -4.51
N ALA A 501 3.10 2.95 -5.38
CA ALA A 501 3.61 4.31 -5.26
C ALA A 501 2.48 5.33 -5.30
N ALA A 502 1.61 5.26 -6.32
CA ALA A 502 0.43 6.12 -6.44
C ALA A 502 -0.49 6.04 -5.21
N ARG A 503 -0.70 4.82 -4.66
CA ARG A 503 -1.48 4.63 -3.42
C ARG A 503 -0.83 5.31 -2.21
N ILE A 504 0.50 5.26 -2.08
CA ILE A 504 1.23 5.93 -0.99
C ILE A 504 1.21 7.46 -1.19
N GLU A 505 1.34 7.95 -2.41
CA GLU A 505 1.24 9.39 -2.74
C GLU A 505 -0.16 9.96 -2.45
N ASP A 506 -1.23 9.24 -2.79
CA ASP A 506 -2.60 9.59 -2.43
C ASP A 506 -2.78 9.65 -0.89
N GLN A 507 -2.26 8.66 -0.16
CA GLN A 507 -2.30 8.63 1.31
C GLN A 507 -1.52 9.81 1.92
N LEU A 508 -0.35 10.15 1.39
CA LEU A 508 0.46 11.30 1.82
C LEU A 508 -0.24 12.63 1.53
N ARG A 509 -0.86 12.78 0.35
CA ARG A 509 -1.65 13.96 -0.04
C ARG A 509 -2.80 14.20 0.94
N VAL A 510 -3.62 13.17 1.18
CA VAL A 510 -4.73 13.24 2.15
C VAL A 510 -4.25 13.58 3.57
N CYS A 511 -3.08 13.10 3.99
CA CYS A 511 -2.50 13.48 5.28
C CYS A 511 -2.03 14.95 5.30
N SER A 512 -1.42 15.44 4.21
CA SER A 512 -1.02 16.84 4.04
C SER A 512 -2.21 17.79 4.09
N ASP A 513 -3.27 17.48 3.34
CA ASP A 513 -4.51 18.28 3.30
C ASP A 513 -5.18 18.35 4.68
N GLN A 514 -5.15 17.25 5.43
CA GLN A 514 -5.66 17.21 6.80
C GLN A 514 -4.79 18.01 7.78
N VAL A 515 -3.45 18.01 7.62
CA VAL A 515 -2.56 18.87 8.41
C VAL A 515 -2.79 20.36 8.09
N HIS A 516 -3.01 20.72 6.83
CA HIS A 516 -3.36 22.09 6.43
C HIS A 516 -4.66 22.53 7.10
N LYS A 517 -5.73 21.74 6.94
CA LYS A 517 -7.06 22.01 7.50
C LYS A 517 -7.04 22.13 9.03
N LEU A 518 -6.30 21.25 9.72
CA LEU A 518 -6.12 21.33 11.19
C LEU A 518 -5.31 22.58 11.61
N SER A 519 -4.39 23.06 10.79
CA SER A 519 -3.66 24.32 11.04
C SER A 519 -4.57 25.53 10.91
N GLU A 520 -5.43 25.57 9.89
CA GLU A 520 -6.44 26.61 9.68
C GLU A 520 -7.49 26.61 10.80
N GLU A 521 -8.02 25.44 11.16
CA GLU A 521 -8.94 25.27 12.29
C GLU A 521 -8.29 25.74 13.59
N ARG A 522 -7.04 25.34 13.88
CA ARG A 522 -6.29 25.82 15.06
C ARG A 522 -6.15 27.35 15.07
N PHE A 523 -5.91 27.98 13.92
CA PHE A 523 -5.84 29.45 13.82
C PHE A 523 -7.21 30.09 14.11
N GLN A 524 -8.29 29.59 13.52
CA GLN A 524 -9.65 30.06 13.76
C GLN A 524 -10.08 29.87 15.22
N TYR A 525 -9.75 28.73 15.84
CA TYR A 525 -9.99 28.48 17.27
C TYR A 525 -9.16 29.40 18.17
N SER A 526 -7.89 29.67 17.82
CA SER A 526 -7.05 30.62 18.58
C SER A 526 -7.64 32.04 18.58
N VAL A 527 -8.05 32.54 17.42
CA VAL A 527 -8.72 33.85 17.28
C VAL A 527 -10.07 33.86 18.03
N SER A 528 -10.81 32.76 18.00
CA SER A 528 -12.09 32.63 18.71
C SER A 528 -11.90 32.57 20.24
N LEU A 529 -10.85 31.92 20.72
CA LEU A 529 -10.48 31.85 22.13
C LEU A 529 -10.07 33.23 22.65
N GLU A 530 -9.24 33.96 21.91
CA GLU A 530 -8.84 35.33 22.30
C GLU A 530 -10.04 36.28 22.35
N ASN A 531 -10.94 36.21 21.36
CA ASN A 531 -12.17 37.00 21.33
C ASN A 531 -13.15 36.65 22.46
N THR A 532 -13.25 35.37 22.84
CA THR A 532 -14.09 34.95 23.99
C THR A 532 -13.45 35.30 25.33
N GLN A 533 -12.12 35.24 25.47
CA GLN A 533 -11.40 35.72 26.66
C GLN A 533 -11.57 37.24 26.85
N LYS A 534 -11.51 38.04 25.77
CA LYS A 534 -11.81 39.48 25.79
C LYS A 534 -13.23 39.73 26.31
N ARG A 535 -14.25 39.16 25.65
CA ARG A 535 -15.67 39.26 26.05
C ARG A 535 -15.91 38.81 27.50
N LEU A 536 -15.27 37.73 27.95
CA LEU A 536 -15.40 37.20 29.30
C LEU A 536 -14.74 38.12 30.34
N SER A 537 -13.67 38.82 29.98
CA SER A 537 -13.04 39.85 30.82
C SER A 537 -13.91 41.10 30.92
N ASP A 538 -14.56 41.50 29.82
CA ASP A 538 -15.52 42.61 29.81
C ASP A 538 -16.79 42.28 30.62
N LEU A 539 -17.36 41.08 30.46
CA LEU A 539 -18.50 40.61 31.26
C LEU A 539 -18.16 40.52 32.75
N ARG A 540 -16.93 40.09 33.11
CA ARG A 540 -16.45 40.14 34.51
C ARG A 540 -16.42 41.57 35.04
N ARG A 541 -15.90 42.53 34.25
CA ARG A 541 -15.85 43.96 34.63
C ARG A 541 -17.25 44.54 34.85
N SER A 542 -18.16 44.33 33.89
CA SER A 542 -19.56 44.78 33.99
C SER A 542 -20.31 44.11 35.14
N SER A 543 -20.07 42.82 35.39
CA SER A 543 -20.66 42.10 36.53
C SER A 543 -20.15 42.61 37.87
N HIS A 544 -18.85 42.97 37.96
CA HIS A 544 -18.28 43.60 39.16
C HIS A 544 -18.89 44.98 39.40
N GLN A 545 -18.92 45.84 38.38
CA GLN A 545 -19.50 47.19 38.44
C GLN A 545 -21.01 47.17 38.77
N ALA A 546 -21.75 46.18 38.26
CA ALA A 546 -23.16 45.97 38.62
C ALA A 546 -23.30 45.53 40.08
N ARG A 547 -22.37 44.73 40.62
CA ARG A 547 -22.37 44.32 42.04
C ARG A 547 -22.04 45.49 42.97
N GLU A 548 -21.07 46.33 42.60
CA GLU A 548 -20.74 47.56 43.31
C GLU A 548 -21.94 48.52 43.31
N SER A 549 -22.52 48.80 42.13
CA SER A 549 -23.75 49.61 42.01
C SER A 549 -24.92 49.07 42.86
N LEU A 550 -25.04 47.75 42.99
CA LEU A 550 -26.05 47.09 43.82
C LEU A 550 -25.76 47.24 45.32
N GLU A 551 -24.52 47.05 45.78
CA GLU A 551 -24.11 47.27 47.17
C GLU A 551 -24.26 48.75 47.56
N ASP A 552 -23.91 49.65 46.66
CA ASP A 552 -24.05 51.11 46.82
C ASP A 552 -25.53 51.52 46.93
N SER A 553 -26.39 50.95 46.08
CA SER A 553 -27.85 51.14 46.11
C SER A 553 -28.49 50.54 47.36
N GLN A 554 -28.03 49.38 47.83
CA GLN A 554 -28.46 48.80 49.10
C GLN A 554 -28.08 49.70 50.28
N SER A 555 -26.86 50.27 50.28
CA SER A 555 -26.42 51.19 51.34
C SER A 555 -27.28 52.46 51.40
N LYS A 556 -27.73 52.96 50.24
CA LYS A 556 -28.65 54.10 50.11
C LYS A 556 -30.04 53.75 50.62
N ILE A 557 -30.59 52.60 50.21
CA ILE A 557 -31.90 52.09 50.67
C ILE A 557 -31.91 51.91 52.20
N GLU A 558 -30.86 51.32 52.78
CA GLU A 558 -30.81 51.09 54.23
C GLU A 558 -30.77 52.41 55.01
N LYS A 559 -29.95 53.37 54.58
CA LYS A 559 -29.92 54.74 55.15
C LYS A 559 -31.29 55.42 55.04
N SER A 560 -31.94 55.34 53.88
CA SER A 560 -33.29 55.90 53.68
C SER A 560 -34.35 55.24 54.55
N ARG A 561 -34.25 53.93 54.83
CA ARG A 561 -35.18 53.25 55.76
C ARG A 561 -34.99 53.68 57.20
N VAL A 562 -33.74 53.82 57.66
CA VAL A 562 -33.44 54.35 59.01
C VAL A 562 -34.02 55.76 59.16
N ALA A 563 -33.73 56.66 58.22
CA ALA A 563 -34.26 58.03 58.23
C ALA A 563 -35.80 58.10 58.17
N LEU A 564 -36.45 57.22 57.41
CA LEU A 564 -37.93 57.13 57.38
C LEU A 564 -38.51 56.71 58.75
N VAL A 565 -37.82 55.85 59.49
CA VAL A 565 -38.25 55.37 60.80
C VAL A 565 -37.99 56.41 61.89
N GLU A 566 -36.86 57.12 61.81
CA GLU A 566 -36.61 58.31 62.64
C GLU A 566 -37.69 59.38 62.43
N LEU A 567 -38.02 59.70 61.17
CA LEU A 567 -39.13 60.61 60.82
C LEU A 567 -40.50 60.10 61.33
N GLN A 568 -40.75 58.79 61.28
CA GLN A 568 -42.02 58.22 61.75
C GLN A 568 -42.14 58.25 63.29
N ILE A 569 -41.03 58.09 64.01
CA ILE A 569 -40.95 58.25 65.47
C ILE A 569 -41.14 59.73 65.84
N GLU A 570 -40.47 60.64 65.13
CA GLU A 570 -40.57 62.08 65.40
C GLU A 570 -41.97 62.65 65.09
N LEU A 571 -42.60 62.19 63.99
CA LEU A 571 -44.00 62.50 63.69
C LEU A 571 -44.94 62.04 64.81
N GLU A 572 -44.71 60.86 65.40
CA GLU A 572 -45.55 60.38 66.50
C GLU A 572 -45.32 61.17 67.79
N ARG A 573 -44.06 61.54 68.11
CA ARG A 573 -43.71 62.46 69.22
C ARG A 573 -44.38 63.81 69.06
N GLU A 574 -44.30 64.42 67.88
CA GLU A 574 -44.93 65.70 67.58
C GLU A 574 -46.46 65.62 67.58
N MET A 575 -47.03 64.50 67.10
CA MET A 575 -48.47 64.23 67.25
C MET A 575 -48.90 64.08 68.72
N PHE A 576 -48.03 63.64 69.62
CA PHE A 576 -48.29 63.60 71.06
C PHE A 576 -48.15 65.00 71.69
N SER A 577 -47.03 65.68 71.42
CA SER A 577 -46.72 67.06 71.85
C SER A 577 -47.85 68.04 71.46
N LYS A 578 -48.28 68.00 70.19
CA LYS A 578 -49.41 68.79 69.69
C LYS A 578 -50.70 68.55 70.46
N LYS A 579 -51.08 67.28 70.72
CA LYS A 579 -52.29 66.96 71.50
C LYS A 579 -52.21 67.52 72.92
N ARG A 580 -51.04 67.47 73.56
CA ARG A 580 -50.80 68.05 74.89
C ARG A 580 -51.01 69.57 74.89
N ILE A 581 -50.45 70.27 73.90
CA ILE A 581 -50.62 71.72 73.73
C ILE A 581 -52.08 72.07 73.42
N GLU A 582 -52.78 71.30 72.57
CA GLU A 582 -54.21 71.47 72.28
C GLU A 582 -55.09 71.31 73.54
N GLU A 583 -54.77 70.33 74.40
CA GLU A 583 -55.47 70.10 75.67
C GLU A 583 -55.24 71.23 76.68
N GLU A 584 -54.01 71.71 76.82
CA GLU A 584 -53.64 72.80 77.72
C GLU A 584 -54.22 74.16 77.24
N LEU A 585 -54.18 74.42 75.94
CA LEU A 585 -54.80 75.59 75.31
C LEU A 585 -56.32 75.60 75.47
N GLU A 586 -56.97 74.43 75.43
CA GLU A 586 -58.41 74.29 75.69
C GLU A 586 -58.77 74.45 77.18
N VAL A 587 -57.88 74.09 78.11
CA VAL A 587 -58.02 74.42 79.55
C VAL A 587 -57.90 75.95 79.76
N VAL A 588 -56.95 76.62 79.10
CA VAL A 588 -56.80 78.08 79.16
C VAL A 588 -58.01 78.79 78.55
N ARG A 589 -58.53 78.34 77.41
CA ARG A 589 -59.77 78.87 76.80
C ARG A 589 -60.95 78.81 77.78
N ARG A 590 -61.19 77.65 78.40
CA ARG A 590 -62.25 77.51 79.42
C ARG A 590 -62.03 78.38 80.65
N LYS A 591 -60.78 78.66 81.05
CA LYS A 591 -60.48 79.63 82.13
C LYS A 591 -60.78 81.08 81.70
N VAL A 592 -60.43 81.48 80.48
CA VAL A 592 -60.73 82.82 79.93
C VAL A 592 -62.24 83.05 79.78
N LEU A 593 -63.00 82.04 79.36
CA LEU A 593 -64.46 82.14 79.24
C LEU A 593 -65.14 82.37 80.61
N ARG A 594 -64.71 81.66 81.67
CA ARG A 594 -65.23 81.89 83.03
C ARG A 594 -64.93 83.31 83.53
N LEU A 595 -63.68 83.77 83.39
CA LEU A 595 -63.28 85.12 83.80
C LEU A 595 -64.05 86.23 83.07
N ARG A 596 -64.46 86.03 81.82
CA ARG A 596 -65.35 86.99 81.12
C ARG A 596 -66.75 87.04 81.72
N ALA A 597 -67.36 85.88 81.98
CA ALA A 597 -68.68 85.81 82.61
C ALA A 597 -68.68 86.43 84.03
N GLU A 598 -67.60 86.24 84.80
CA GLU A 598 -67.39 86.87 86.11
C GLU A 598 -67.27 88.40 86.03
N ILE A 599 -66.65 88.94 84.96
CA ILE A 599 -66.55 90.39 84.72
C ILE A 599 -67.90 90.96 84.26
N GLU A 600 -68.58 90.29 83.32
CA GLU A 600 -69.85 90.74 82.74
C GLU A 600 -71.01 90.69 83.75
N GLY A 601 -70.95 89.80 84.76
CA GLY A 601 -71.93 89.72 85.85
C GLY A 601 -71.75 90.73 87.00
N SER A 602 -70.77 91.63 86.93
CA SER A 602 -70.42 92.52 88.06
C SER A 602 -71.22 93.83 88.08
N SER A 603 -72.16 93.95 89.04
CA SER A 603 -72.98 95.16 89.25
C SER A 603 -72.16 96.42 89.60
N ILE A 604 -70.88 96.26 89.97
CA ILE A 604 -69.94 97.37 90.19
C ILE A 604 -69.68 98.11 88.85
N LEU A 605 -69.60 97.39 87.73
CA LEU A 605 -69.41 98.00 86.40
C LEU A 605 -70.63 98.80 85.95
N GLU A 606 -71.84 98.27 86.11
CA GLU A 606 -73.08 99.01 85.80
C GLU A 606 -73.20 100.30 86.63
N ARG A 607 -72.85 100.21 87.92
CA ARG A 607 -72.88 101.34 88.84
C ARG A 607 -71.85 102.41 88.46
N LEU A 608 -70.60 102.04 88.21
CA LEU A 608 -69.56 102.97 87.73
C LEU A 608 -69.94 103.60 86.39
N GLN A 609 -70.56 102.85 85.47
CA GLN A 609 -71.09 103.43 84.23
C GLN A 609 -72.26 104.40 84.47
N LYS A 610 -73.09 104.20 85.51
CA LYS A 610 -74.17 105.13 85.87
C LYS A 610 -73.61 106.42 86.49
N GLU A 611 -72.69 106.29 87.43
CA GLU A 611 -71.99 107.43 88.05
C GLU A 611 -71.24 108.25 86.97
N LEU A 612 -70.56 107.60 86.02
CA LEU A 612 -69.94 108.27 84.86
C LEU A 612 -70.94 108.95 83.89
N ARG A 613 -72.19 108.49 83.80
CA ARG A 613 -73.24 109.19 83.02
C ARG A 613 -73.71 110.43 83.76
N GLU A 614 -73.94 110.33 85.07
CA GLU A 614 -74.39 111.44 85.91
C GLU A 614 -73.36 112.57 85.98
N TYR A 615 -72.06 112.25 86.13
CA TYR A 615 -70.99 113.26 86.06
C TYR A 615 -70.88 113.92 84.67
N LYS A 616 -71.12 113.18 83.57
CA LYS A 616 -71.06 113.75 82.21
C LYS A 616 -72.18 114.74 81.90
N GLU A 617 -73.37 114.60 82.49
CA GLU A 617 -74.45 115.59 82.32
C GLU A 617 -74.14 116.91 83.03
N ILE A 618 -73.57 116.86 84.24
CA ILE A 618 -73.22 118.06 85.03
C ILE A 618 -72.23 118.97 84.28
N LEU A 619 -71.33 118.38 83.47
CA LEU A 619 -70.32 119.12 82.71
C LEU A 619 -70.87 119.85 81.48
N LYS A 620 -72.10 119.56 81.02
CA LYS A 620 -72.67 120.19 79.82
C LYS A 620 -73.08 121.64 80.01
N CYS A 621 -72.99 122.43 78.94
CA CYS A 621 -73.36 123.84 78.89
C CYS A 621 -74.88 124.05 78.99
N GLY A 622 -75.33 124.87 79.94
CA GLY A 622 -76.75 125.18 80.17
C GLY A 622 -77.47 125.95 79.04
N ILE A 623 -76.77 126.35 77.96
CA ILE A 623 -77.36 127.02 76.78
C ILE A 623 -77.67 126.01 75.66
N CYS A 624 -76.97 124.87 75.59
CA CYS A 624 -77.14 123.89 74.51
C CYS A 624 -77.28 122.42 74.94
N LEU A 625 -77.08 122.11 76.22
CA LEU A 625 -77.27 120.77 76.84
C LEU A 625 -76.52 119.62 76.12
N ASP A 626 -75.41 119.96 75.46
CA ASP A 626 -74.66 119.10 74.55
C ASP A 626 -73.14 119.24 74.82
N ARG A 627 -72.52 120.30 74.29
CA ARG A 627 -71.10 120.63 74.51
C ARG A 627 -70.77 120.89 75.98
N PRO A 628 -69.54 120.60 76.42
CA PRO A 628 -69.08 120.89 77.78
C PRO A 628 -69.04 122.40 78.08
N LYS A 629 -68.82 122.71 79.36
CA LYS A 629 -68.47 124.04 79.85
C LYS A 629 -66.97 124.28 79.60
N GLU A 630 -66.67 125.33 78.83
CA GLU A 630 -65.33 125.63 78.29
C GLU A 630 -64.88 127.06 78.61
N VAL A 631 -65.82 127.94 78.99
CA VAL A 631 -65.56 129.37 79.29
C VAL A 631 -66.39 129.83 80.48
N VAL A 632 -65.89 130.83 81.19
CA VAL A 632 -66.57 131.57 82.26
C VAL A 632 -66.68 133.05 81.90
N ILE A 633 -67.80 133.68 82.29
CA ILE A 633 -67.96 135.14 82.26
C ILE A 633 -67.51 135.69 83.61
N THR A 634 -66.34 136.32 83.69
CA THR A 634 -65.68 136.73 84.95
C THR A 634 -66.47 137.75 85.77
N LYS A 635 -67.41 138.47 85.16
CA LYS A 635 -68.33 139.40 85.85
C LYS A 635 -69.37 138.70 86.73
N CYS A 636 -69.65 137.42 86.49
CA CYS A 636 -70.73 136.69 87.18
C CYS A 636 -70.46 135.19 87.40
N TYR A 637 -69.28 134.69 87.04
CA TYR A 637 -68.79 133.31 87.26
C TYR A 637 -69.64 132.16 86.69
N HIS A 638 -70.62 132.44 85.83
CA HIS A 638 -71.38 131.42 85.10
C HIS A 638 -70.57 130.80 83.94
N LEU A 639 -70.60 129.48 83.83
CA LEU A 639 -69.84 128.70 82.83
C LEU A 639 -70.71 128.11 81.72
N PHE A 640 -70.20 128.14 80.49
CA PHE A 640 -70.88 127.75 79.26
C PHE A 640 -69.90 127.21 78.21
N CYS A 641 -70.39 126.75 77.06
CA CYS A 641 -69.55 126.41 75.90
C CYS A 641 -69.02 127.69 75.23
N ASN A 642 -67.81 127.67 74.66
CA ASN A 642 -67.19 128.83 74.03
C ASN A 642 -68.04 129.36 72.84
N PRO A 643 -68.53 128.53 71.89
CA PRO A 643 -69.46 128.98 70.86
C PRO A 643 -70.77 129.59 71.38
N CYS A 644 -71.17 129.23 72.61
CA CYS A 644 -72.40 129.71 73.23
C CYS A 644 -72.23 131.16 73.71
N VAL A 645 -71.08 131.49 74.31
CA VAL A 645 -70.77 132.85 74.80
C VAL A 645 -70.30 133.76 73.67
N GLN A 646 -69.57 133.25 72.69
CA GLN A 646 -69.15 134.01 71.51
C GLN A 646 -70.35 134.63 70.78
N LYS A 647 -71.40 133.84 70.46
CA LYS A 647 -72.64 134.36 69.85
C LYS A 647 -73.32 135.51 70.63
N ILE A 648 -73.17 135.53 71.96
CA ILE A 648 -73.72 136.60 72.83
C ILE A 648 -72.77 137.81 72.87
N THR A 649 -71.47 137.57 72.72
CA THR A 649 -70.41 138.59 72.63
C THR A 649 -70.44 139.31 71.28
N ASP A 650 -70.82 138.63 70.21
CA ASP A 650 -70.98 139.21 68.87
C ASP A 650 -72.32 139.98 68.73
N SER A 651 -73.31 139.62 69.53
CA SER A 651 -74.56 140.38 69.66
C SER A 651 -74.32 141.77 70.29
N ARG A 652 -75.14 142.75 69.90
CA ARG A 652 -75.17 144.07 70.57
C ARG A 652 -75.71 143.99 72.01
N HIS A 653 -76.41 142.91 72.36
CA HIS A 653 -77.01 142.69 73.68
C HIS A 653 -76.15 141.74 74.54
N ARG A 654 -74.95 142.20 74.90
CA ARG A 654 -73.93 141.43 75.64
C ARG A 654 -74.27 141.23 77.12
N LYS A 655 -75.26 140.38 77.42
CA LYS A 655 -75.73 140.06 78.77
C LYS A 655 -75.66 138.57 79.05
N CYS A 656 -75.21 138.17 80.24
CA CYS A 656 -75.15 136.77 80.65
C CYS A 656 -76.54 136.12 80.66
N PRO A 657 -76.78 134.96 80.02
CA PRO A 657 -78.11 134.34 79.96
C PRO A 657 -78.71 133.94 81.30
N VAL A 658 -77.87 133.66 82.32
CA VAL A 658 -78.33 133.19 83.64
C VAL A 658 -78.67 134.33 84.59
N CYS A 659 -78.02 135.49 84.47
CA CYS A 659 -78.13 136.58 85.46
C CYS A 659 -78.23 137.99 84.86
N ALA A 660 -78.42 138.11 83.54
CA ALA A 660 -78.55 139.36 82.78
C ALA A 660 -77.43 140.41 82.92
N ALA A 661 -76.35 140.11 83.64
CA ALA A 661 -75.21 141.00 83.85
C ALA A 661 -74.49 141.31 82.52
N SER A 662 -74.23 142.60 82.28
CA SER A 662 -73.51 143.08 81.09
C SER A 662 -72.04 142.66 81.13
N PHE A 663 -71.49 142.16 80.02
CA PHE A 663 -70.09 141.73 79.93
C PHE A 663 -69.46 142.10 78.58
N GLY A 664 -68.14 142.32 78.55
CA GLY A 664 -67.36 142.54 77.34
C GLY A 664 -66.61 141.28 76.88
N ALA A 665 -66.04 141.30 75.67
CA ALA A 665 -65.22 140.19 75.17
C ALA A 665 -64.03 139.85 76.09
N ASN A 666 -63.45 140.86 76.74
CA ASN A 666 -62.35 140.71 77.70
C ASN A 666 -62.76 140.00 79.01
N ASP A 667 -64.06 139.98 79.32
CA ASP A 667 -64.64 139.33 80.50
C ASP A 667 -64.94 137.84 80.26
N VAL A 668 -64.75 137.33 79.04
CA VAL A 668 -64.82 135.90 78.75
C VAL A 668 -63.43 135.29 78.91
N LYS A 669 -63.31 134.25 79.73
CA LYS A 669 -62.05 133.49 79.92
C LYS A 669 -62.28 132.00 79.73
N PRO A 670 -61.34 131.26 79.11
CA PRO A 670 -61.41 129.81 79.02
C PRO A 670 -61.27 129.18 80.41
N VAL A 671 -61.93 128.03 80.61
CA VAL A 671 -61.82 127.19 81.80
C VAL A 671 -61.62 125.75 81.33
N TYR A 672 -60.67 125.08 81.95
CA TYR A 672 -60.45 123.63 81.80
C TYR A 672 -61.06 122.93 83.02
N ILE A 673 -61.81 121.85 82.77
CA ILE A 673 -62.57 121.06 83.77
C ILE A 673 -62.28 119.58 83.54
#